data_AF-A0ABD5E1B7-F1
#
_entry.id   AF-A0ABD5E1B7-F1
#
_cell.length_a   1.000
_cell.length_b   1.000
_cell.length_c   1.000
_cell.angle_alpha   90.00
_cell.angle_beta   90.00
_cell.angle_gamma   90.00
#
_symmetry.space_group_name_H-M   'P 1'
#
loop_
_entity.id
_entity.type
_entity.pdbx_description
1 polymer ?
#
loop_
_entity_poly.entity_id
_entity_poly.type
_entity_poly.pdbx_seq_one_letter_code
_entity_poly.pdbx_strand_id
1 'polypeptide(L)'
;MRHQHPFRIRPAGPPRRRARAAVLAVVTALTLTTTAVGTSQAAQPESTATRQTAATTSPAGATGATTRTGAAPETSAVSLTGTHCTPTAAGSRERRAGATEACVSASPAQAAPRSRSAIAPLADASCAITAPGTYSYERFSYCVSGINVLYVLRDSKGAELGRGTLQVATSATLPKAATTWQEQVTVRMTAASGEVTALNAKLRASCSTGCTATKTAPWYGGDLVLDQSLSGSVAYSSSPAQGAAAEFTTSYKLYVTSPGATAVDPNASWDNPRKVRCDNAVGGTSPAGCAVPSVMPVVPLKATASDPGGAVAAYDWAQKNLDGAWGTKGKPLTRATSGASARTAATCAGFTPETDLLDNDTCGDFPFGETKEGGSAGSDCVDVIPNLSHGEWDTYILNDARDPDPSRPCVRAHVKDADRQFAAGQLAEGFADQRVIDADQFELTLSTPDGGPQASCLDETLPDGRVPSGDGWILNTSEPVEAVNKTTDPVGKAGERPTRAQACVGLGYVKGKPAGGDITGWQDAKLYRTAQSPGTKLARCHLVPNVIGGRGNQYNLVPCWQVGMNTGTPSMRTYEAMAEKLVKGETDDAGRSLGPDDAIFYQVTPVYKDATSTIPVGVTMIATIERANGPSEQLFPNVYVTNTLENTGTLNLGN
;
A
#
# COMPACT_ATOMS: atom_id res chain seq x y z
N MET A 1 39.01 28.44 -50.22
CA MET A 1 39.16 27.76 -51.53
C MET A 1 40.24 26.68 -51.41
N ARG A 2 40.20 25.63 -52.25
CA ARG A 2 41.29 24.71 -52.70
C ARG A 2 42.43 24.38 -51.70
N HIS A 3 42.53 23.14 -51.18
CA HIS A 3 43.26 21.98 -51.76
C HIS A 3 44.80 22.02 -51.50
N GLN A 4 45.54 20.91 -51.33
CA GLN A 4 45.26 19.50 -51.68
C GLN A 4 45.99 18.47 -50.76
N HIS A 5 45.64 17.17 -50.88
CA HIS A 5 46.21 15.99 -50.20
C HIS A 5 47.51 15.47 -50.89
N PRO A 6 48.07 14.24 -50.65
CA PRO A 6 47.77 13.17 -49.66
C PRO A 6 48.99 12.46 -49.02
N PHE A 7 48.73 11.53 -48.09
CA PHE A 7 49.34 10.19 -48.14
C PHE A 7 48.38 9.12 -47.56
N ARG A 8 48.50 7.86 -47.99
CA ARG A 8 47.48 6.81 -47.78
C ARG A 8 48.04 5.38 -47.93
N ILE A 9 47.98 4.56 -46.88
CA ILE A 9 48.13 3.09 -46.94
C ILE A 9 46.97 2.43 -46.14
N ARG A 10 46.66 1.15 -46.43
CA ARG A 10 45.41 0.44 -46.07
C ARG A 10 45.63 -0.74 -45.10
N PRO A 11 44.58 -1.40 -44.57
CA PRO A 11 44.64 -2.23 -43.35
C PRO A 11 44.86 -3.73 -43.58
N ALA A 12 44.97 -4.48 -42.48
CA ALA A 12 44.86 -5.94 -42.44
C ALA A 12 43.61 -6.38 -41.63
N GLY A 13 43.01 -7.51 -42.01
CA GLY A 13 41.83 -8.12 -41.38
C GLY A 13 42.11 -9.45 -40.67
N PRO A 14 41.08 -10.16 -40.17
CA PRO A 14 41.22 -11.20 -39.14
C PRO A 14 41.10 -12.66 -39.61
N PRO A 15 41.58 -13.64 -38.82
CA PRO A 15 41.04 -14.99 -38.73
C PRO A 15 40.07 -15.10 -37.53
N ARG A 16 38.80 -15.50 -37.66
CA ARG A 16 38.20 -16.78 -38.11
C ARG A 16 38.09 -17.87 -37.03
N ARG A 17 36.82 -18.19 -36.73
CA ARG A 17 36.26 -19.29 -35.92
C ARG A 17 37.01 -20.63 -36.07
N ARG A 18 36.98 -21.44 -35.00
CA ARG A 18 36.76 -22.89 -35.10
C ARG A 18 35.68 -23.32 -34.10
N ALA A 19 34.64 -23.97 -34.61
CA ALA A 19 33.70 -24.73 -33.79
C ALA A 19 34.09 -26.21 -33.82
N ARG A 20 33.74 -26.96 -32.77
CA ARG A 20 33.61 -28.41 -32.81
C ARG A 20 32.38 -28.81 -32.01
N ALA A 21 31.40 -29.38 -32.70
CA ALA A 21 30.36 -30.18 -32.05
C ALA A 21 30.92 -31.57 -31.72
N ALA A 22 30.36 -32.21 -30.70
CA ALA A 22 30.49 -33.63 -30.45
C ALA A 22 29.09 -34.17 -30.15
N VAL A 23 28.61 -35.11 -30.97
CA VAL A 23 27.33 -35.78 -30.81
C VAL A 23 27.61 -37.24 -30.44
N LEU A 24 26.92 -37.76 -29.43
CA LEU A 24 26.62 -39.18 -29.30
C LEU A 24 25.37 -39.40 -28.42
N ALA A 25 24.58 -40.43 -28.70
CA ALA A 25 23.30 -40.70 -28.03
C ALA A 25 22.97 -42.21 -27.95
N VAL A 26 22.39 -42.64 -26.80
CA VAL A 26 21.88 -43.99 -26.44
C VAL A 26 20.82 -43.75 -25.33
N VAL A 27 19.54 -44.20 -25.28
CA VAL A 27 18.70 -45.24 -25.94
C VAL A 27 18.77 -46.63 -25.25
N THR A 28 17.76 -47.15 -24.52
CA THR A 28 16.37 -46.69 -24.20
C THR A 28 16.18 -46.64 -22.66
N ALA A 29 15.07 -46.86 -21.94
CA ALA A 29 13.68 -47.34 -22.13
C ALA A 29 12.71 -46.48 -21.24
N LEU A 30 11.38 -46.37 -21.39
CA LEU A 30 10.24 -47.23 -21.84
C LEU A 30 9.58 -48.08 -20.72
N THR A 31 8.50 -47.55 -20.13
CA THR A 31 7.31 -48.28 -19.62
C THR A 31 6.07 -47.37 -19.71
N LEU A 32 4.92 -47.91 -20.13
CA LEU A 32 3.61 -47.25 -20.10
C LEU A 32 2.68 -48.00 -19.13
N THR A 33 1.81 -47.26 -18.43
CA THR A 33 0.41 -47.62 -18.07
C THR A 33 -0.24 -46.35 -17.49
N THR A 34 -1.11 -45.61 -18.19
CA THR A 34 -2.55 -45.85 -18.45
C THR A 34 -3.47 -45.84 -17.22
N THR A 35 -4.13 -44.69 -17.01
CA THR A 35 -5.56 -44.51 -16.66
C THR A 35 -6.23 -45.39 -15.59
N ALA A 36 -6.78 -44.74 -14.56
CA ALA A 36 -8.02 -45.17 -13.89
C ALA A 36 -8.90 -43.94 -13.56
N VAL A 37 -10.08 -43.84 -14.16
CA VAL A 37 -11.16 -42.92 -13.72
C VAL A 37 -12.14 -43.75 -12.89
N GLY A 38 -12.59 -43.25 -11.74
CA GLY A 38 -13.45 -44.00 -10.82
C GLY A 38 -14.58 -43.16 -10.24
N THR A 39 -15.73 -43.12 -10.93
CA THR A 39 -16.98 -42.51 -10.46
C THR A 39 -18.02 -43.56 -10.11
N SER A 40 -18.60 -43.51 -8.90
CA SER A 40 -19.87 -44.13 -8.45
C SER A 40 -20.15 -43.65 -7.01
N GLN A 41 -21.31 -43.10 -6.65
CA GLN A 41 -22.60 -43.75 -6.39
C GLN A 41 -22.57 -44.70 -5.16
N ALA A 42 -23.53 -44.68 -4.20
CA ALA A 42 -24.66 -43.76 -3.94
C ALA A 42 -25.25 -43.94 -2.51
N ALA A 43 -26.24 -43.08 -2.15
CA ALA A 43 -27.32 -43.28 -1.15
C ALA A 43 -27.03 -43.45 0.37
N GLN A 44 -27.47 -42.46 1.17
CA GLN A 44 -28.51 -42.46 2.25
C GLN A 44 -28.98 -43.77 2.94
N PRO A 45 -29.65 -43.74 4.14
CA PRO A 45 -30.39 -42.60 4.75
C PRO A 45 -30.24 -42.36 6.29
N GLU A 46 -30.92 -41.29 6.78
CA GLU A 46 -31.63 -41.16 8.09
C GLU A 46 -30.87 -41.25 9.45
N SER A 47 -31.33 -40.69 10.59
CA SER A 47 -32.62 -40.06 10.97
C SER A 47 -32.51 -39.07 12.17
N THR A 48 -33.43 -38.08 12.26
CA THR A 48 -33.94 -37.40 13.51
C THR A 48 -32.97 -36.60 14.42
N ALA A 49 -33.40 -35.59 15.22
CA ALA A 49 -34.73 -35.04 15.53
C ALA A 49 -34.74 -33.47 15.59
N THR A 50 -35.93 -32.88 15.64
CA THR A 50 -36.21 -31.43 15.56
C THR A 50 -36.46 -30.75 16.92
N ARG A 51 -36.60 -29.40 16.92
CA ARG A 51 -37.30 -28.49 17.87
C ARG A 51 -36.35 -27.64 18.75
N GLN A 52 -36.10 -26.34 18.49
CA GLN A 52 -36.96 -25.13 18.43
C GLN A 52 -37.33 -24.49 19.79
N THR A 53 -37.42 -23.14 19.76
CA THR A 53 -37.79 -22.16 20.82
C THR A 53 -36.72 -21.93 21.91
N ALA A 54 -36.15 -20.75 22.19
CA ALA A 54 -36.39 -19.30 21.91
C ALA A 54 -37.00 -18.47 23.06
N ALA A 55 -36.15 -17.69 23.75
CA ALA A 55 -36.41 -16.44 24.48
C ALA A 55 -35.03 -15.83 24.86
N THR A 56 -34.62 -14.64 24.40
CA THR A 56 -34.99 -13.27 24.84
C THR A 56 -34.33 -12.80 26.14
N THR A 57 -33.18 -12.12 26.03
CA THR A 57 -32.74 -11.05 26.96
C THR A 57 -31.74 -10.11 26.28
N SER A 58 -32.00 -8.81 26.39
CA SER A 58 -31.09 -7.69 26.16
C SER A 58 -31.31 -6.67 27.31
N PRO A 59 -30.45 -5.66 27.51
CA PRO A 59 -29.02 -5.55 27.22
C PRO A 59 -28.18 -5.27 28.48
N ALA A 60 -26.86 -5.44 28.40
CA ALA A 60 -25.90 -4.86 29.36
C ALA A 60 -24.67 -4.37 28.61
N GLY A 61 -24.19 -3.15 28.93
CA GLY A 61 -23.22 -2.45 28.10
C GLY A 61 -21.80 -3.00 28.18
N ALA A 62 -21.26 -3.46 27.05
CA ALA A 62 -19.82 -3.61 26.87
C ALA A 62 -19.26 -2.27 26.32
N THR A 63 -18.60 -1.49 27.17
CA THR A 63 -17.78 -0.37 26.71
C THR A 63 -16.65 -0.90 25.83
N GLY A 64 -16.57 -0.43 24.59
CA GLY A 64 -15.66 -0.98 23.58
C GLY A 64 -14.19 -0.79 23.94
N ALA A 65 -13.55 -1.87 24.42
CA ALA A 65 -12.10 -1.96 24.49
C ALA A 65 -11.56 -2.26 23.08
N THR A 66 -11.34 -1.21 22.27
CA THR A 66 -10.91 -1.30 20.87
C THR A 66 -9.61 -2.09 20.76
N THR A 67 -9.73 -3.38 20.42
CA THR A 67 -8.61 -4.33 20.45
C THR A 67 -7.79 -4.16 19.18
N ARG A 68 -6.94 -3.13 19.15
CA ARG A 68 -6.10 -2.80 18.00
C ARG A 68 -5.10 -3.94 17.77
N THR A 69 -5.27 -4.68 16.69
CA THR A 69 -4.41 -5.79 16.25
C THR A 69 -3.06 -5.30 15.74
N GLY A 70 -2.22 -4.81 16.66
CA GLY A 70 -0.80 -4.62 16.40
C GLY A 70 -0.09 -5.96 16.23
N ALA A 71 0.98 -5.98 15.44
CA ALA A 71 1.88 -7.13 15.38
C ALA A 71 2.51 -7.36 16.77
N ALA A 72 2.74 -8.63 17.14
CA ALA A 72 3.44 -8.93 18.38
C ALA A 72 4.89 -8.38 18.31
N PRO A 73 5.41 -7.75 19.38
CA PRO A 73 6.76 -7.21 19.40
C PRO A 73 7.79 -8.32 19.24
N GLU A 74 8.95 -7.99 18.65
CA GLU A 74 10.02 -8.96 18.49
C GLU A 74 10.70 -9.26 19.84
N THR A 75 11.30 -10.45 19.94
CA THR A 75 11.87 -10.95 21.21
C THR A 75 13.31 -11.45 21.07
N SER A 76 14.12 -11.32 22.13
CA SER A 76 15.49 -11.86 22.19
C SER A 76 15.92 -12.19 23.62
N ALA A 77 16.57 -13.33 23.82
CA ALA A 77 17.05 -13.75 25.14
C ALA A 77 18.15 -12.83 25.69
N VAL A 78 18.20 -12.65 27.01
CA VAL A 78 19.23 -11.86 27.68
C VAL A 78 20.51 -12.68 27.86
N SER A 79 21.66 -12.14 27.46
CA SER A 79 22.99 -12.67 27.84
C SER A 79 23.29 -12.30 29.29
N LEU A 80 23.35 -13.29 30.19
CA LEU A 80 23.52 -13.11 31.63
C LEU A 80 24.85 -13.69 32.10
N THR A 81 25.54 -13.01 33.03
CA THR A 81 26.73 -13.54 33.68
C THR A 81 26.42 -14.70 34.64
N GLY A 82 27.35 -15.65 34.73
CA GLY A 82 27.31 -16.75 35.70
C GLY A 82 27.45 -16.30 37.17
N THR A 83 27.62 -17.28 38.06
CA THR A 83 27.72 -16.99 39.51
C THR A 83 29.06 -16.36 39.87
N HIS A 84 29.02 -15.26 40.62
CA HIS A 84 30.16 -14.58 41.22
C HIS A 84 30.07 -14.67 42.75
N CYS A 85 31.16 -14.98 43.44
CA CYS A 85 31.18 -15.10 44.90
C CYS A 85 32.31 -14.25 45.50
N THR A 86 32.04 -13.59 46.62
CA THR A 86 32.97 -12.67 47.30
C THR A 86 32.98 -12.92 48.82
N PRO A 87 34.13 -12.82 49.50
CA PRO A 87 34.17 -12.91 50.96
C PRO A 87 33.35 -11.80 51.63
N THR A 88 32.51 -12.15 52.61
CA THR A 88 31.73 -11.17 53.39
C THR A 88 32.66 -10.21 54.14
N ALA A 89 32.32 -8.92 54.19
CA ALA A 89 33.17 -7.90 54.79
C ALA A 89 33.48 -8.18 56.28
N ALA A 90 34.72 -7.93 56.71
CA ALA A 90 35.12 -8.11 58.10
C ALA A 90 34.28 -7.22 59.04
N GLY A 91 33.70 -7.83 60.08
CA GLY A 91 32.86 -7.13 61.06
C GLY A 91 31.42 -6.82 60.62
N SER A 92 30.99 -7.20 59.41
CA SER A 92 29.59 -7.02 58.95
C SER A 92 28.59 -7.87 59.76
N ARG A 93 27.28 -7.62 59.62
CA ARG A 93 26.24 -8.44 60.28
C ARG A 93 26.35 -9.90 59.84
N GLU A 94 26.56 -10.13 58.56
CA GLU A 94 26.63 -11.44 57.91
C GLU A 94 27.86 -12.22 58.42
N ARG A 95 29.01 -11.55 58.51
CA ARG A 95 30.24 -12.14 59.07
C ARG A 95 30.10 -12.46 60.57
N ARG A 96 29.26 -11.73 61.33
CA ARG A 96 28.90 -12.07 62.72
C ARG A 96 27.89 -13.22 62.80
N ALA A 97 27.00 -13.35 61.82
CA ALA A 97 26.07 -14.48 61.67
C ALA A 97 26.73 -15.76 61.09
N GLY A 98 28.06 -15.78 60.97
CA GLY A 98 28.84 -16.95 60.50
C GLY A 98 29.03 -17.04 58.99
N ALA A 99 28.45 -16.13 58.19
CA ALA A 99 28.64 -16.13 56.74
C ALA A 99 30.08 -15.73 56.40
N THR A 100 30.79 -16.55 55.63
CA THR A 100 32.14 -16.25 55.14
C THR A 100 32.17 -15.76 53.71
N GLU A 101 31.13 -16.04 52.93
CA GLU A 101 31.02 -15.75 51.51
C GLU A 101 29.59 -15.29 51.14
N ALA A 102 29.49 -14.39 50.18
CA ALA A 102 28.25 -13.97 49.53
C ALA A 102 28.36 -14.23 48.02
N CYS A 103 27.47 -15.06 47.49
CA CYS A 103 27.36 -15.39 46.07
C CYS A 103 26.18 -14.68 45.42
N VAL A 104 26.36 -14.23 44.18
CA VAL A 104 25.31 -13.65 43.35
C VAL A 104 25.32 -14.28 41.96
N SER A 105 24.14 -14.49 41.39
CA SER A 105 23.95 -15.08 40.06
C SER A 105 22.77 -14.44 39.35
N ALA A 106 22.80 -14.38 38.02
CA ALA A 106 21.70 -13.88 37.20
C ALA A 106 21.10 -15.01 36.35
N SER A 107 19.77 -15.03 36.23
CA SER A 107 19.02 -16.05 35.50
C SER A 107 17.70 -15.49 34.94
N PRO A 108 17.14 -16.06 33.86
CA PRO A 108 15.73 -15.82 33.51
C PRO A 108 14.84 -16.31 34.64
N ALA A 109 13.79 -15.55 34.98
CA ALA A 109 12.78 -16.00 35.92
C ALA A 109 12.08 -17.24 35.35
N GLN A 110 11.94 -18.29 36.17
CA GLN A 110 11.20 -19.49 35.77
C GLN A 110 9.74 -19.12 35.47
N ALA A 111 9.22 -19.60 34.35
CA ALA A 111 7.82 -19.39 33.98
C ALA A 111 6.91 -20.06 35.03
N ALA A 112 6.24 -19.25 35.84
CA ALA A 112 5.34 -19.77 36.87
C ALA A 112 4.16 -20.53 36.23
N PRO A 113 3.75 -21.69 36.77
CA PRO A 113 2.50 -22.33 36.35
C PRO A 113 1.33 -21.36 36.57
N ARG A 114 0.40 -21.28 35.62
CA ARG A 114 -0.62 -20.21 35.50
C ARG A 114 -1.54 -20.05 36.73
N SER A 115 -1.07 -19.34 37.75
CA SER A 115 -1.88 -18.74 38.82
C SER A 115 -2.46 -17.40 38.34
N ARG A 116 -3.76 -17.16 38.55
CA ARG A 116 -4.50 -16.00 37.99
C ARG A 116 -4.20 -14.63 38.64
N SER A 117 -3.12 -14.50 39.39
CA SER A 117 -2.64 -13.20 39.90
C SER A 117 -1.77 -12.53 38.84
N ALA A 118 -2.41 -11.87 37.88
CA ALA A 118 -1.71 -11.04 36.90
C ALA A 118 -1.01 -9.88 37.62
N ILE A 119 0.33 -9.81 37.53
CA ILE A 119 1.06 -8.59 37.84
C ILE A 119 0.62 -7.56 36.79
N ALA A 120 0.08 -6.42 37.24
CA ALA A 120 -0.27 -5.34 36.33
C ALA A 120 1.02 -4.87 35.60
N PRO A 121 1.06 -4.87 34.26
CA PRO A 121 2.26 -4.50 33.54
C PRO A 121 2.54 -3.00 33.75
N LEU A 122 3.62 -2.69 34.46
CA LEU A 122 4.21 -1.35 34.51
C LEU A 122 5.03 -1.13 33.24
N ALA A 123 4.32 -1.00 32.12
CA ALA A 123 4.84 -0.77 30.80
C ALA A 123 3.79 -0.01 29.96
N ASP A 124 4.24 0.94 29.14
CA ASP A 124 3.42 1.49 28.07
C ASP A 124 3.01 0.39 27.06
N ALA A 125 1.96 0.64 26.29
CA ALA A 125 1.29 -0.38 25.47
C ALA A 125 2.16 -1.07 24.39
N SER A 126 3.33 -0.51 24.06
CA SER A 126 4.37 -1.11 23.20
C SER A 126 5.17 -2.24 23.84
N CYS A 127 5.15 -2.36 25.18
CA CYS A 127 6.03 -3.23 25.94
C CYS A 127 5.31 -4.42 26.60
N ALA A 128 4.56 -5.16 25.78
CA ALA A 128 3.89 -6.39 26.17
C ALA A 128 4.90 -7.53 26.43
N ILE A 129 5.43 -7.63 27.65
CA ILE A 129 6.39 -8.69 28.02
C ILE A 129 5.69 -10.06 28.05
N THR A 130 5.89 -10.85 26.99
CA THR A 130 5.29 -12.18 26.81
C THR A 130 6.07 -13.33 27.46
N ALA A 131 7.38 -13.15 27.68
CA ALA A 131 8.27 -14.16 28.25
C ALA A 131 9.26 -13.53 29.26
N PRO A 132 9.40 -14.07 30.49
CA PRO A 132 10.40 -13.57 31.44
C PRO A 132 11.84 -13.77 30.95
N GLY A 133 12.76 -12.88 31.37
CA GLY A 133 14.18 -12.94 31.00
C GLY A 133 14.46 -12.76 29.52
N THR A 134 13.52 -12.17 28.79
CA THR A 134 13.57 -11.94 27.34
C THR A 134 13.34 -10.45 27.07
N TYR A 135 14.20 -9.82 26.29
CA TYR A 135 13.95 -8.47 25.78
C TYR A 135 12.82 -8.53 24.74
N SER A 136 11.81 -7.69 24.93
CA SER A 136 10.79 -7.33 23.94
C SER A 136 11.20 -6.00 23.32
N TYR A 137 11.07 -5.84 21.99
CA TYR A 137 11.45 -4.60 21.32
C TYR A 137 10.66 -4.35 20.03
N GLU A 138 10.54 -3.07 19.70
CA GLU A 138 10.01 -2.53 18.46
C GLU A 138 11.06 -1.58 17.85
N ARG A 139 10.75 -0.92 16.73
CA ARG A 139 11.67 0.04 16.11
C ARG A 139 11.99 1.25 16.99
N PHE A 140 11.08 1.65 17.88
CA PHE A 140 11.23 2.82 18.76
C PHE A 140 11.06 2.50 20.25
N SER A 141 11.09 1.24 20.66
CA SER A 141 10.98 0.84 22.07
C SER A 141 11.78 -0.43 22.37
N TYR A 142 12.27 -0.58 23.60
CA TYR A 142 12.78 -1.85 24.10
C TYR A 142 12.56 -1.98 25.60
N CYS A 143 12.38 -3.21 26.07
CA CYS A 143 12.13 -3.51 27.47
C CYS A 143 12.43 -4.98 27.80
N VAL A 144 12.66 -5.26 29.08
CA VAL A 144 12.80 -6.61 29.63
C VAL A 144 12.15 -6.65 31.01
N SER A 145 11.60 -7.79 31.40
CA SER A 145 11.31 -8.07 32.81
C SER A 145 11.63 -9.52 33.15
N GLY A 146 11.70 -9.84 34.45
CA GLY A 146 12.00 -11.20 34.88
C GLY A 146 13.45 -11.62 34.68
N ILE A 147 14.41 -10.69 34.73
CA ILE A 147 15.80 -11.05 35.04
C ILE A 147 15.86 -11.25 36.55
N ASN A 148 16.02 -12.49 37.01
CA ASN A 148 16.16 -12.82 38.42
C ASN A 148 17.64 -12.82 38.82
N VAL A 149 18.00 -11.95 39.77
CA VAL A 149 19.31 -11.91 40.42
C VAL A 149 19.18 -12.50 41.83
N LEU A 150 19.80 -13.66 42.04
CA LEU A 150 19.77 -14.42 43.29
C LEU A 150 21.05 -14.13 44.10
N TYR A 151 20.87 -13.62 45.32
CA TYR A 151 21.91 -13.42 46.35
C TYR A 151 21.83 -14.54 47.39
N VAL A 152 22.97 -15.10 47.78
CA VAL A 152 23.08 -16.23 48.73
C VAL A 152 24.23 -16.01 49.70
N LEU A 153 23.98 -16.14 51.01
CA LEU A 153 25.02 -16.16 52.05
C LEU A 153 25.43 -17.60 52.37
N ARG A 154 26.74 -17.85 52.49
CA ARG A 154 27.31 -19.16 52.83
C ARG A 154 28.25 -19.12 54.03
N ASP A 155 28.22 -20.17 54.85
CA ASP A 155 29.16 -20.39 55.95
C ASP A 155 30.53 -20.93 55.46
N SER A 156 31.46 -21.16 56.40
CA SER A 156 32.80 -21.67 56.13
C SER A 156 32.86 -23.12 55.60
N LYS A 157 31.71 -23.80 55.54
CA LYS A 157 31.54 -25.15 54.99
C LYS A 157 30.74 -25.12 53.67
N GLY A 158 30.40 -23.93 53.18
CA GLY A 158 29.60 -23.72 51.97
C GLY A 158 28.09 -23.90 52.17
N ALA A 159 27.62 -24.11 53.39
CA ALA A 159 26.20 -24.27 53.71
C ALA A 159 25.47 -22.93 53.62
N GLU A 160 24.25 -22.94 53.08
CA GLU A 160 23.45 -21.73 52.90
C GLU A 160 22.85 -21.23 54.23
N LEU A 161 23.13 -19.97 54.57
CA LEU A 161 22.60 -19.29 55.76
C LEU A 161 21.38 -18.41 55.44
N GLY A 162 21.17 -18.09 54.16
CA GLY A 162 20.02 -17.35 53.68
C GLY A 162 20.17 -16.91 52.23
N ARG A 163 19.04 -16.54 51.62
CA ARG A 163 18.98 -16.06 50.22
C ARG A 163 17.96 -14.94 50.04
N GLY A 164 18.21 -14.10 49.06
CA GLY A 164 17.27 -13.10 48.55
C GLY A 164 17.23 -13.12 47.02
N THR A 165 16.04 -12.98 46.43
CA THR A 165 15.87 -12.89 44.98
C THR A 165 15.38 -11.51 44.61
N LEU A 166 16.13 -10.82 43.76
CA LEU A 166 15.73 -9.57 43.13
C LEU A 166 15.25 -9.86 41.70
N GLN A 167 14.13 -9.27 41.31
CA GLN A 167 13.64 -9.27 39.93
C GLN A 167 13.88 -7.89 39.32
N VAL A 168 14.56 -7.85 38.17
CA VAL A 168 14.84 -6.63 37.40
C VAL A 168 13.86 -6.52 36.23
N ALA A 169 13.43 -5.29 35.96
CA ALA A 169 12.79 -4.89 34.72
C ALA A 169 13.41 -3.56 34.22
N THR A 170 13.51 -3.39 32.91
CA THR A 170 13.91 -2.12 32.28
C THR A 170 13.02 -1.81 31.07
N SER A 171 12.88 -0.53 30.72
CA SER A 171 12.11 -0.08 29.55
C SER A 171 12.54 1.31 29.06
N ALA A 172 12.67 1.47 27.75
CA ALA A 172 13.02 2.74 27.11
C ALA A 172 12.21 2.97 25.83
N THR A 173 11.89 4.24 25.56
CA THR A 173 11.37 4.72 24.27
C THR A 173 12.49 5.49 23.58
N LEU A 174 12.77 5.15 22.32
CA LEU A 174 13.77 5.81 21.50
C LEU A 174 13.14 7.01 20.77
N PRO A 175 13.70 8.23 20.93
CA PRO A 175 13.18 9.42 20.29
C PRO A 175 13.43 9.43 18.78
N LYS A 176 12.36 9.59 17.99
CA LYS A 176 12.44 9.84 16.54
C LYS A 176 13.23 11.10 16.18
N ALA A 177 13.23 12.11 17.06
CA ALA A 177 13.66 13.48 16.79
C ALA A 177 14.60 14.09 17.86
N ALA A 178 15.32 13.27 18.62
CA ALA A 178 16.41 13.69 19.50
C ALA A 178 17.45 12.57 19.63
N THR A 179 18.67 12.86 20.08
CA THR A 179 19.71 11.82 20.31
C THR A 179 19.98 11.55 21.78
N THR A 180 19.06 11.93 22.67
CA THR A 180 19.12 11.72 24.11
C THR A 180 17.85 11.02 24.59
N TRP A 181 17.98 9.97 25.41
CA TRP A 181 16.83 9.24 25.95
C TRP A 181 17.06 8.78 27.38
N GLN A 182 15.97 8.40 28.03
CA GLN A 182 15.97 7.78 29.35
C GLN A 182 15.48 6.34 29.25
N GLU A 183 16.05 5.47 30.07
CA GLU A 183 15.58 4.12 30.29
C GLU A 183 15.16 4.02 31.76
N GLN A 184 13.91 3.62 32.00
CA GLN A 184 13.45 3.32 33.35
C GLN A 184 13.97 1.95 33.76
N VAL A 185 14.42 1.85 35.01
CA VAL A 185 14.89 0.61 35.63
C VAL A 185 14.07 0.41 36.90
N THR A 186 13.65 -0.82 37.16
CA THR A 186 12.99 -1.22 38.41
C THR A 186 13.59 -2.53 38.93
N VAL A 187 13.84 -2.60 40.23
CA VAL A 187 14.34 -3.80 40.92
C VAL A 187 13.47 -4.06 42.15
N ARG A 188 12.87 -5.25 42.21
CA ARG A 188 11.95 -5.68 43.28
C ARG A 188 12.47 -6.91 44.01
N MET A 189 12.43 -6.94 45.34
CA MET A 189 12.73 -8.18 46.08
C MET A 189 11.50 -9.09 46.07
N THR A 190 11.64 -10.30 45.51
CA THR A 190 10.54 -11.25 45.29
C THR A 190 10.62 -12.50 46.16
N ALA A 191 11.76 -12.75 46.79
CA ALA A 191 11.91 -13.78 47.82
C ALA A 191 13.00 -13.39 48.83
N ALA A 192 12.83 -13.81 50.09
CA ALA A 192 13.75 -13.59 51.20
C ALA A 192 13.68 -14.81 52.16
N SER A 193 14.81 -15.29 52.68
CA SER A 193 14.82 -16.40 53.66
C SER A 193 16.17 -16.51 54.41
N GLY A 194 16.13 -17.08 55.61
CA GLY A 194 17.29 -17.18 56.50
C GLY A 194 17.78 -15.81 56.95
N GLU A 195 19.10 -15.64 57.06
CA GLU A 195 19.71 -14.37 57.48
C GLU A 195 19.53 -13.22 56.47
N VAL A 196 19.15 -13.52 55.22
CA VAL A 196 18.90 -12.49 54.18
C VAL A 196 17.48 -11.93 54.33
N THR A 197 17.32 -11.03 55.29
CA THR A 197 16.05 -10.33 55.57
C THR A 197 15.85 -9.07 54.72
N ALA A 198 16.93 -8.52 54.16
CA ALA A 198 16.95 -7.32 53.31
C ALA A 198 18.20 -7.33 52.42
N LEU A 199 18.17 -6.61 51.31
CA LEU A 199 19.31 -6.41 50.40
C LEU A 199 19.47 -4.93 50.07
N ASN A 200 20.71 -4.49 49.81
CA ASN A 200 20.98 -3.21 49.19
C ASN A 200 21.31 -3.42 47.70
N ALA A 201 20.70 -2.64 46.82
CA ALA A 201 20.91 -2.74 45.38
C ALA A 201 21.38 -1.41 44.77
N LYS A 202 22.33 -1.47 43.85
CA LYS A 202 22.84 -0.33 43.09
C LYS A 202 23.10 -0.76 41.65
N LEU A 203 22.60 -0.02 40.67
CA LEU A 203 22.83 -0.29 39.25
C LEU A 203 23.79 0.75 38.65
N ARG A 204 24.70 0.29 37.79
CA ARG A 204 25.41 1.13 36.82
C ARG A 204 25.06 0.71 35.40
N ALA A 205 24.62 1.67 34.59
CA ALA A 205 24.48 1.54 33.15
C ALA A 205 25.70 2.13 32.42
N SER A 206 26.00 1.55 31.27
CA SER A 206 27.01 1.95 30.30
C SER A 206 26.50 1.68 28.87
N CYS A 207 27.27 2.05 27.86
CA CYS A 207 27.02 1.68 26.47
C CYS A 207 28.34 1.60 25.70
N SER A 208 28.34 0.97 24.52
CA SER A 208 29.52 0.88 23.66
C SER A 208 29.83 2.18 22.90
N THR A 209 30.97 2.22 22.22
CA THR A 209 31.42 3.32 21.35
C THR A 209 30.29 3.83 20.45
N GLY A 210 30.11 5.16 20.40
CA GLY A 210 28.99 5.82 19.72
C GLY A 210 27.88 6.33 20.66
N CYS A 211 27.92 5.94 21.94
CA CYS A 211 27.01 6.40 22.98
C CYS A 211 27.77 6.85 24.25
N THR A 212 27.17 7.75 25.03
CA THR A 212 27.58 8.14 26.38
C THR A 212 26.43 7.90 27.36
N ALA A 213 26.66 7.17 28.45
CA ALA A 213 25.69 7.06 29.54
C ALA A 213 25.79 8.31 30.45
N THR A 214 24.95 9.32 30.19
CA THR A 214 24.97 10.63 30.86
C THR A 214 24.46 10.59 32.30
N LYS A 215 23.54 9.67 32.62
CA LYS A 215 23.14 9.34 34.00
C LYS A 215 23.35 7.84 34.22
N THR A 216 24.53 7.47 34.73
CA THR A 216 24.95 6.07 34.85
C THR A 216 24.24 5.28 35.97
N ALA A 217 23.60 5.92 36.94
CA ALA A 217 22.94 5.23 38.05
C ALA A 217 21.51 5.77 38.27
N PRO A 218 20.50 4.89 38.37
CA PRO A 218 19.13 5.29 38.69
C PRO A 218 18.94 5.52 40.19
N TRP A 219 19.68 4.79 41.02
CA TRP A 219 19.83 4.93 42.47
C TRP A 219 21.25 4.53 42.90
N TYR A 220 21.73 5.08 44.02
CA TYR A 220 23.10 4.85 44.51
C TYR A 220 23.21 3.77 45.59
N GLY A 221 22.08 3.16 45.94
CA GLY A 221 21.85 2.22 47.02
C GLY A 221 20.39 2.34 47.46
N GLY A 222 19.96 1.47 48.36
CA GLY A 222 18.62 1.51 48.96
C GLY A 222 18.26 0.14 49.50
N ASP A 223 17.73 0.09 50.72
CA ASP A 223 17.37 -1.17 51.35
C ASP A 223 16.03 -1.66 50.79
N LEU A 224 16.06 -2.89 50.27
CA LEU A 224 14.95 -3.67 49.76
C LEU A 224 14.64 -4.77 50.78
N VAL A 225 13.47 -4.70 51.41
CA VAL A 225 12.84 -5.87 52.06
C VAL A 225 11.92 -6.59 51.05
N LEU A 226 11.39 -7.75 51.44
CA LEU A 226 10.46 -8.53 50.62
C LEU A 226 9.29 -7.67 50.08
N ASP A 227 8.91 -7.91 48.83
CA ASP A 227 7.89 -7.20 48.05
C ASP A 227 8.16 -5.72 47.72
N GLN A 228 9.17 -5.08 48.32
CA GLN A 228 9.59 -3.71 48.06
C GLN A 228 10.31 -3.56 46.70
N SER A 229 10.20 -2.38 46.08
CA SER A 229 10.89 -2.01 44.84
C SER A 229 11.74 -0.75 44.96
N LEU A 230 12.82 -0.67 44.19
CA LEU A 230 13.52 0.56 43.80
C LEU A 230 13.24 0.83 42.32
N SER A 231 12.96 2.08 41.96
CA SER A 231 12.66 2.51 40.58
C SER A 231 13.30 3.86 40.26
N GLY A 232 13.64 4.07 39.00
CA GLY A 232 14.22 5.34 38.52
C GLY A 232 14.96 5.18 37.18
N SER A 233 15.28 6.31 36.55
CA SER A 233 15.88 6.31 35.21
C SER A 233 17.41 6.26 35.18
N VAL A 234 17.98 5.60 34.17
CA VAL A 234 19.29 5.95 33.61
C VAL A 234 19.08 6.80 32.35
N ALA A 235 20.13 7.48 31.88
CA ALA A 235 20.05 8.33 30.71
C ALA A 235 21.29 8.19 29.82
N TYR A 236 21.08 8.36 28.53
CA TYR A 236 22.08 8.18 27.48
C TYR A 236 22.04 9.32 26.46
N SER A 237 23.14 9.50 25.74
CA SER A 237 23.24 10.37 24.58
C SER A 237 24.07 9.75 23.45
N SER A 238 23.75 10.11 22.22
CA SER A 238 24.62 9.95 21.05
C SER A 238 24.72 11.28 20.31
N SER A 239 25.70 11.42 19.41
CA SER A 239 25.93 12.65 18.63
C SER A 239 26.53 12.31 17.26
N PRO A 240 25.80 11.61 16.38
CA PRO A 240 26.23 11.34 15.02
C PRO A 240 26.38 12.65 14.22
N ALA A 241 27.42 12.72 13.38
CA ALA A 241 27.57 13.79 12.41
C ALA A 241 26.45 13.77 11.35
N GLN A 242 26.21 14.90 10.68
CA GLN A 242 25.27 14.97 9.56
C GLN A 242 25.66 13.97 8.46
N GLY A 243 24.68 13.21 7.96
CA GLY A 243 24.89 12.12 7.01
C GLY A 243 25.42 10.82 7.62
N ALA A 244 25.67 10.75 8.94
CA ALA A 244 26.23 9.59 9.61
C ALA A 244 25.26 8.91 10.58
N ALA A 245 25.57 7.67 10.94
CA ALA A 245 24.91 6.87 11.95
C ALA A 245 25.94 6.26 12.93
N ALA A 246 25.53 6.07 14.18
CA ALA A 246 26.28 5.40 15.22
C ALA A 246 25.43 4.25 15.79
N GLU A 247 25.98 3.03 15.80
CA GLU A 247 25.33 1.85 16.37
C GLU A 247 26.07 1.39 17.63
N PHE A 248 25.32 1.10 18.69
CA PHE A 248 25.88 0.70 19.98
C PHE A 248 24.90 -0.17 20.76
N THR A 249 25.39 -0.91 21.75
CA THR A 249 24.55 -1.60 22.75
C THR A 249 24.59 -0.85 24.08
N THR A 250 23.50 -0.95 24.85
CA THR A 250 23.46 -0.57 26.26
C THR A 250 23.83 -1.77 27.15
N SER A 251 24.49 -1.51 28.28
CA SER A 251 25.04 -2.55 29.16
C SER A 251 24.87 -2.19 30.63
N TYR A 252 24.68 -3.20 31.48
CA TYR A 252 24.17 -3.02 32.84
C TYR A 252 24.95 -3.86 33.84
N LYS A 253 25.24 -3.27 35.00
CA LYS A 253 25.97 -3.86 36.13
C LYS A 253 25.19 -3.63 37.41
N LEU A 254 24.59 -4.69 37.95
CA LEU A 254 23.90 -4.66 39.24
C LEU A 254 24.87 -5.13 40.34
N TYR A 255 24.99 -4.29 41.36
CA TYR A 255 25.69 -4.55 42.59
C TYR A 255 24.65 -4.88 43.65
N VAL A 256 24.77 -6.04 44.27
CA VAL A 256 23.86 -6.52 45.33
C VAL A 256 24.70 -6.88 46.55
N THR A 257 24.37 -6.30 47.70
CA THR A 257 25.00 -6.55 49.00
C THR A 257 23.94 -6.67 50.10
N SER A 258 24.35 -7.07 51.30
CA SER A 258 23.52 -6.88 52.50
C SER A 258 23.62 -5.43 53.01
N PRO A 259 22.61 -4.89 53.71
CA PRO A 259 22.63 -3.51 54.21
C PRO A 259 23.88 -3.18 55.04
N GLY A 260 24.50 -2.03 54.74
CA GLY A 260 25.74 -1.58 55.39
C GLY A 260 27.04 -2.24 54.88
N ALA A 261 26.98 -3.23 53.98
CA ALA A 261 28.17 -3.83 53.37
C ALA A 261 28.57 -3.12 52.07
N THR A 262 29.87 -2.82 51.92
CA THR A 262 30.44 -2.16 50.73
C THR A 262 30.29 -3.01 49.47
N ALA A 263 29.72 -2.42 48.41
CA ALA A 263 29.64 -3.03 47.10
C ALA A 263 31.01 -3.10 46.41
N VAL A 264 31.66 -4.27 46.51
CA VAL A 264 32.84 -4.64 45.73
C VAL A 264 32.43 -5.40 44.47
N ASP A 265 32.72 -4.79 43.32
CA ASP A 265 32.55 -5.32 41.95
C ASP A 265 31.12 -5.74 41.51
N PRO A 266 30.85 -5.79 40.18
CA PRO A 266 29.51 -6.08 39.67
C PRO A 266 29.15 -7.55 39.88
N ASN A 267 28.11 -7.78 40.67
CA ASN A 267 27.68 -9.11 41.10
C ASN A 267 26.67 -9.77 40.14
N ALA A 268 26.09 -8.99 39.23
CA ALA A 268 25.39 -9.46 38.04
C ALA A 268 25.56 -8.44 36.90
N SER A 269 25.72 -8.89 35.67
CA SER A 269 25.68 -8.00 34.50
C SER A 269 25.06 -8.64 33.27
N TRP A 270 24.54 -7.79 32.40
CA TRP A 270 23.92 -8.15 31.13
C TRP A 270 24.03 -6.99 30.13
N ASP A 271 23.83 -7.31 28.87
CA ASP A 271 23.75 -6.35 27.77
C ASP A 271 22.34 -6.36 27.16
N ASN A 272 21.94 -5.26 26.53
CA ASN A 272 20.82 -5.28 25.60
C ASN A 272 21.26 -6.06 24.34
N PRO A 273 20.58 -7.17 23.98
CA PRO A 273 20.96 -8.00 22.83
C PRO A 273 20.70 -7.31 21.49
N ARG A 274 19.98 -6.17 21.48
CA ARG A 274 19.74 -5.35 20.29
C ARG A 274 20.55 -4.05 20.34
N LYS A 275 21.13 -3.71 19.19
CA LYS A 275 21.75 -2.41 18.97
C LYS A 275 20.68 -1.32 18.99
N VAL A 276 21.05 -0.16 19.51
CA VAL A 276 20.40 1.12 19.19
C VAL A 276 21.25 1.78 18.11
N ARG A 277 20.61 2.25 17.04
CA ARG A 277 21.19 3.19 16.07
C ARG A 277 20.71 4.58 16.45
N CYS A 278 21.63 5.54 16.56
CA CYS A 278 21.28 6.95 16.46
C CYS A 278 21.93 7.53 15.21
N ASP A 279 21.18 8.30 14.43
CA ASP A 279 21.64 8.83 13.14
C ASP A 279 21.22 10.29 12.94
N ASN A 280 21.90 10.93 11.98
CA ASN A 280 21.51 12.21 11.39
C ASN A 280 21.56 12.09 9.85
N ALA A 281 21.06 10.96 9.33
CA ALA A 281 21.30 10.48 7.96
C ALA A 281 20.03 10.26 7.12
N VAL A 282 18.84 10.55 7.65
CA VAL A 282 17.58 10.53 6.88
C VAL A 282 17.62 11.53 5.72
N GLY A 283 18.13 12.75 5.98
CA GLY A 283 18.17 13.85 5.02
C GLY A 283 16.97 14.81 5.10
N GLY A 284 16.94 15.78 4.19
CA GLY A 284 15.97 16.88 4.24
C GLY A 284 16.16 17.75 5.49
N THR A 285 15.05 18.17 6.09
CA THR A 285 15.00 18.90 7.38
C THR A 285 14.90 17.98 8.60
N SER A 286 14.96 16.66 8.40
CA SER A 286 14.77 15.65 9.46
C SER A 286 15.82 15.81 10.57
N PRO A 287 15.41 15.97 11.85
CA PRO A 287 16.35 16.06 12.96
C PRO A 287 17.08 14.73 13.18
N ALA A 288 18.18 14.78 13.94
CA ALA A 288 18.86 13.58 14.43
C ALA A 288 17.97 12.81 15.42
N GLY A 289 18.06 11.48 15.42
CA GLY A 289 17.15 10.60 16.17
C GLY A 289 17.69 9.20 16.37
N CYS A 290 16.95 8.34 17.07
CA CYS A 290 17.36 6.96 17.38
C CYS A 290 16.27 5.92 17.08
N ALA A 291 16.68 4.69 16.74
CA ALA A 291 15.83 3.55 16.44
C ALA A 291 16.56 2.21 16.74
N VAL A 292 15.82 1.09 16.80
CA VAL A 292 16.39 -0.27 16.75
C VAL A 292 16.49 -0.68 15.27
N PRO A 293 17.69 -0.76 14.67
CA PRO A 293 17.84 -0.93 13.23
C PRO A 293 17.49 -2.34 12.73
N SER A 294 17.43 -3.34 13.63
CA SER A 294 17.05 -4.71 13.26
C SER A 294 15.54 -4.92 13.08
N VAL A 295 14.70 -3.97 13.52
CA VAL A 295 13.26 -3.99 13.25
C VAL A 295 13.02 -3.22 11.96
N MET A 296 12.46 -3.90 10.95
CA MET A 296 12.21 -3.28 9.65
C MET A 296 11.25 -2.08 9.78
N PRO A 297 11.59 -0.90 9.23
CA PRO A 297 10.67 0.24 9.16
C PRO A 297 9.45 -0.08 8.31
N VAL A 298 8.30 0.42 8.74
CA VAL A 298 7.02 0.32 8.01
C VAL A 298 6.56 1.73 7.64
N VAL A 299 6.67 2.07 6.37
CA VAL A 299 6.36 3.39 5.79
C VAL A 299 4.90 3.38 5.32
N PRO A 300 4.00 4.18 5.94
CA PRO A 300 2.61 4.26 5.52
C PRO A 300 2.42 5.32 4.43
N LEU A 301 1.73 4.96 3.34
CA LEU A 301 1.14 5.90 2.39
C LEU A 301 -0.39 5.68 2.40
N LYS A 302 -1.16 6.72 2.70
CA LYS A 302 -2.63 6.66 2.79
C LYS A 302 -3.31 7.72 1.94
N ALA A 303 -4.41 7.35 1.30
CA ALA A 303 -5.35 8.27 0.68
C ALA A 303 -6.78 8.04 1.24
N THR A 304 -7.55 9.12 1.32
CA THR A 304 -9.01 9.11 1.43
C THR A 304 -9.62 9.53 0.09
N ALA A 305 -10.95 9.40 -0.06
CA ALA A 305 -11.66 9.85 -1.26
C ALA A 305 -11.62 11.38 -1.49
N SER A 306 -11.19 12.17 -0.49
CA SER A 306 -10.97 13.62 -0.64
C SER A 306 -9.52 14.01 -0.94
N ASP A 307 -8.57 13.08 -0.90
CA ASP A 307 -7.16 13.35 -1.14
C ASP A 307 -6.79 13.20 -2.62
N PRO A 308 -5.74 13.89 -3.11
CA PRO A 308 -5.09 13.58 -4.38
C PRO A 308 -4.32 12.26 -4.28
N GLY A 309 -5.07 11.16 -4.23
CA GLY A 309 -4.59 9.81 -3.91
C GLY A 309 -4.14 8.97 -5.09
N GLY A 310 -4.19 9.45 -6.33
CA GLY A 310 -4.06 8.59 -7.52
C GLY A 310 -2.75 7.81 -7.56
N ALA A 311 -1.65 8.47 -7.21
CA ALA A 311 -0.35 7.82 -7.10
C ALA A 311 -0.34 6.70 -6.04
N VAL A 312 -0.96 6.92 -4.88
CA VAL A 312 -1.08 5.90 -3.81
C VAL A 312 -1.86 4.68 -4.30
N ALA A 313 -2.96 4.89 -5.02
CA ALA A 313 -3.76 3.82 -5.61
C ALA A 313 -3.01 3.02 -6.68
N ALA A 314 -2.28 3.68 -7.58
CA ALA A 314 -1.46 2.99 -8.58
C ALA A 314 -0.34 2.14 -7.95
N TYR A 315 0.22 2.56 -6.81
CA TYR A 315 1.23 1.78 -6.06
C TYR A 315 0.60 0.59 -5.33
N ASP A 316 -0.62 0.73 -4.82
CA ASP A 316 -1.37 -0.35 -4.16
C ASP A 316 -1.79 -1.42 -5.18
N TRP A 317 -2.31 -1.00 -6.32
CA TRP A 317 -2.53 -1.86 -7.47
C TRP A 317 -1.24 -2.61 -7.88
N ALA A 318 -0.10 -1.93 -7.92
CA ALA A 318 1.19 -2.54 -8.26
C ALA A 318 1.66 -3.58 -7.23
N GLN A 319 1.39 -3.38 -5.93
CA GLN A 319 1.67 -4.39 -4.91
C GLN A 319 0.75 -5.61 -5.02
N LYS A 320 -0.51 -5.41 -5.43
CA LYS A 320 -1.53 -6.47 -5.55
C LYS A 320 -1.39 -7.32 -6.82
N ASN A 321 -0.94 -6.73 -7.94
CA ASN A 321 -1.05 -7.33 -9.28
C ASN A 321 0.28 -7.74 -9.97
N LEU A 322 1.46 -7.37 -9.43
CA LEU A 322 2.75 -7.73 -10.02
C LEU A 322 3.55 -8.73 -9.16
N ASP A 323 4.25 -9.68 -9.81
CA ASP A 323 5.14 -10.69 -9.20
C ASP A 323 6.27 -10.09 -8.33
N GLY A 324 6.58 -8.80 -8.58
CA GLY A 324 7.49 -8.01 -7.76
C GLY A 324 6.98 -7.82 -6.33
N ALA A 325 5.67 -7.61 -6.14
CA ALA A 325 5.00 -7.31 -4.87
C ALA A 325 5.76 -6.29 -3.99
N TRP A 326 6.36 -5.28 -4.63
CA TRP A 326 7.43 -4.48 -4.06
C TRP A 326 6.97 -3.60 -2.89
N GLY A 327 7.70 -3.64 -1.79
CA GLY A 327 7.36 -2.98 -0.53
C GLY A 327 6.56 -3.86 0.43
N THR A 328 6.09 -5.04 0.02
CA THR A 328 5.54 -6.02 0.99
C THR A 328 6.65 -6.61 1.85
N LYS A 329 6.30 -7.18 3.01
CA LYS A 329 7.24 -7.81 3.95
C LYS A 329 8.15 -8.90 3.34
N GLY A 330 7.70 -9.58 2.28
CA GLY A 330 8.50 -10.59 1.56
C GLY A 330 9.38 -10.03 0.45
N LYS A 331 9.16 -8.76 0.05
CA LYS A 331 9.80 -8.05 -1.07
C LYS A 331 10.04 -6.57 -0.70
N PRO A 332 10.71 -6.27 0.43
CA PRO A 332 10.84 -4.89 0.90
C PRO A 332 11.64 -4.02 -0.07
N LEU A 333 11.33 -2.73 -0.09
CA LEU A 333 12.08 -1.74 -0.86
C LEU A 333 13.37 -1.37 -0.13
N THR A 334 14.43 -1.05 -0.84
CA THR A 334 15.71 -0.64 -0.25
C THR A 334 15.98 0.84 -0.56
N ARG A 335 16.04 1.70 0.46
CA ARG A 335 16.21 3.15 0.25
C ARG A 335 17.55 3.48 -0.43
N ALA A 336 17.50 4.41 -1.39
CA ALA A 336 18.63 4.83 -2.22
C ALA A 336 18.63 6.36 -2.42
N THR A 337 19.36 7.04 -1.54
CA THR A 337 19.47 8.52 -1.50
C THR A 337 20.23 9.12 -2.68
N SER A 338 21.04 8.33 -3.39
CA SER A 338 21.82 8.76 -4.55
C SER A 338 21.25 8.20 -5.86
N GLY A 339 21.30 9.01 -6.93
CA GLY A 339 20.84 8.62 -8.28
C GLY A 339 19.32 8.56 -8.48
N ALA A 340 18.50 9.00 -7.52
CA ALA A 340 17.05 8.86 -7.57
C ALA A 340 16.41 9.47 -8.84
N SER A 341 16.75 10.72 -9.17
CA SER A 341 16.27 11.40 -10.38
C SER A 341 16.65 10.67 -11.68
N ALA A 342 17.75 9.91 -11.70
CA ALA A 342 18.15 9.13 -12.86
C ALA A 342 17.33 7.82 -12.99
N ARG A 343 16.90 7.22 -11.87
CA ARG A 343 15.98 6.08 -11.86
C ARG A 343 14.58 6.51 -12.28
N THR A 344 14.02 7.57 -11.69
CA THR A 344 12.74 8.14 -12.14
C THR A 344 12.77 8.53 -13.61
N ALA A 345 13.85 9.14 -14.11
CA ALA A 345 14.00 9.46 -15.53
C ALA A 345 14.11 8.23 -16.45
N ALA A 346 14.54 7.06 -15.94
CA ALA A 346 14.54 5.81 -16.69
C ALA A 346 13.14 5.18 -16.77
N THR A 347 12.39 5.17 -15.65
CA THR A 347 11.00 4.70 -15.61
C THR A 347 10.09 5.59 -16.47
N CYS A 348 10.23 6.91 -16.35
CA CYS A 348 9.46 7.88 -17.14
C CYS A 348 10.00 8.10 -18.56
N ALA A 349 11.01 7.36 -19.01
CA ALA A 349 11.55 7.48 -20.37
C ALA A 349 10.48 7.09 -21.41
N GLY A 350 10.24 7.98 -22.37
CA GLY A 350 9.23 7.77 -23.42
C GLY A 350 7.78 7.91 -22.95
N PHE A 351 7.53 8.40 -21.73
CA PHE A 351 6.17 8.74 -21.27
C PHE A 351 5.51 9.74 -22.23
N THR A 352 4.27 9.43 -22.64
CA THR A 352 3.45 10.27 -23.51
C THR A 352 2.23 10.73 -22.72
N PRO A 353 2.07 12.04 -22.43
CA PRO A 353 0.96 12.52 -21.62
C PRO A 353 -0.40 12.33 -22.30
N GLU A 354 -1.26 11.52 -21.69
CA GLU A 354 -2.62 11.21 -22.13
C GLU A 354 -3.60 12.34 -21.77
N THR A 355 -3.35 13.54 -22.31
CA THR A 355 -4.18 14.75 -22.14
C THR A 355 -5.57 14.68 -22.80
N ASP A 356 -5.93 13.53 -23.36
CA ASP A 356 -7.31 13.17 -23.76
C ASP A 356 -8.04 12.33 -22.70
N LEU A 357 -7.32 11.88 -21.66
CA LEU A 357 -7.79 11.09 -20.53
C LEU A 357 -7.66 11.86 -19.20
N LEU A 358 -6.56 12.61 -19.02
CA LEU A 358 -6.22 13.26 -17.75
C LEU A 358 -5.60 14.66 -17.95
N ASP A 359 -6.22 15.69 -17.36
CA ASP A 359 -5.70 17.07 -17.39
C ASP A 359 -4.40 17.21 -16.58
N ASN A 360 -3.35 17.74 -17.21
CA ASN A 360 -1.99 17.83 -16.65
C ASN A 360 -1.43 16.46 -16.23
N ASP A 361 -1.60 15.46 -17.10
CA ASP A 361 -1.04 14.12 -16.92
C ASP A 361 0.49 14.11 -16.78
N THR A 362 0.99 13.36 -15.80
CA THR A 362 2.41 13.21 -15.47
C THR A 362 2.73 11.79 -15.00
N CYS A 363 3.96 11.37 -15.26
CA CYS A 363 4.50 10.09 -14.81
C CYS A 363 4.73 10.06 -13.29
N GLY A 364 4.16 9.05 -12.61
CA GLY A 364 4.63 8.53 -11.32
C GLY A 364 5.29 7.17 -11.50
N ASP A 365 6.45 6.96 -10.87
CA ASP A 365 7.28 5.77 -11.00
C ASP A 365 7.19 4.81 -9.80
N PHE A 366 6.89 3.54 -10.06
CA PHE A 366 6.90 2.49 -9.03
C PHE A 366 7.60 1.21 -9.51
N PRO A 367 8.55 0.62 -8.75
CA PRO A 367 9.14 1.12 -7.51
C PRO A 367 9.81 2.49 -7.66
N PHE A 368 9.75 3.30 -6.61
CA PHE A 368 10.20 4.70 -6.65
C PHE A 368 11.68 4.83 -7.03
N GLY A 369 12.03 5.89 -7.76
CA GLY A 369 13.44 6.28 -7.95
C GLY A 369 14.21 6.45 -6.64
N GLU A 370 13.56 6.73 -5.51
CA GLU A 370 14.19 6.79 -4.17
C GLU A 370 14.56 5.41 -3.58
N THR A 371 14.39 4.33 -4.35
CA THR A 371 14.72 2.94 -3.98
C THR A 371 15.76 2.32 -4.92
N LYS A 372 16.32 1.16 -4.59
CA LYS A 372 17.26 0.41 -5.46
C LYS A 372 16.53 -0.42 -6.52
N GLU A 373 15.27 -0.73 -6.26
CA GLU A 373 14.38 -1.57 -7.05
C GLU A 373 13.70 -0.77 -8.19
N GLY A 374 13.67 0.57 -8.08
CA GLY A 374 13.17 1.47 -9.11
C GLY A 374 14.16 1.73 -10.26
N GLY A 375 13.68 2.37 -11.33
CA GLY A 375 14.50 2.74 -12.49
C GLY A 375 14.67 1.65 -13.55
N SER A 376 13.72 0.72 -13.63
CA SER A 376 13.49 -0.10 -14.83
C SER A 376 13.14 0.81 -16.02
N ALA A 377 13.34 0.34 -17.26
CA ALA A 377 13.03 1.14 -18.44
C ALA A 377 11.51 1.29 -18.63
N GLY A 378 11.05 2.49 -19.02
CA GLY A 378 9.62 2.76 -19.22
C GLY A 378 8.91 1.91 -20.29
N SER A 379 9.64 1.24 -21.18
CA SER A 379 9.11 0.22 -22.12
C SER A 379 8.70 -1.09 -21.45
N ASP A 380 9.25 -1.34 -20.26
CA ASP A 380 9.18 -2.60 -19.56
C ASP A 380 8.15 -2.54 -18.42
N CYS A 381 7.60 -1.37 -18.11
CA CYS A 381 6.54 -1.18 -17.12
C CYS A 381 5.15 -1.48 -17.67
N VAL A 382 4.16 -1.54 -16.77
CA VAL A 382 2.73 -1.40 -17.10
C VAL A 382 2.34 0.08 -17.00
N ASP A 383 1.70 0.63 -18.04
CA ASP A 383 1.10 1.96 -18.01
C ASP A 383 -0.31 1.88 -17.39
N VAL A 384 -0.58 2.68 -16.34
CA VAL A 384 -1.89 2.67 -15.66
C VAL A 384 -2.42 4.08 -15.39
N ILE A 385 -3.75 4.20 -15.34
CA ILE A 385 -4.49 5.41 -14.97
C ILE A 385 -5.37 5.09 -13.76
N PRO A 386 -5.01 5.52 -12.54
CA PRO A 386 -5.85 5.37 -11.35
C PRO A 386 -7.03 6.35 -11.43
N ASN A 387 -8.24 5.87 -11.20
CA ASN A 387 -9.48 6.63 -11.29
C ASN A 387 -10.30 6.50 -10.00
N LEU A 388 -10.48 7.60 -9.27
CA LEU A 388 -11.38 7.62 -8.11
C LEU A 388 -12.83 7.60 -8.60
N SER A 389 -13.54 6.53 -8.27
CA SER A 389 -14.92 6.25 -8.65
C SER A 389 -15.71 5.98 -7.37
N HIS A 390 -16.70 6.82 -7.07
CA HIS A 390 -17.68 6.65 -5.98
C HIS A 390 -17.09 6.19 -4.62
N GLY A 391 -15.92 6.73 -4.28
CA GLY A 391 -15.25 6.48 -3.01
C GLY A 391 -14.19 5.38 -3.04
N GLU A 392 -14.02 4.62 -4.12
CA GLU A 392 -12.94 3.64 -4.34
C GLU A 392 -12.03 4.05 -5.52
N TRP A 393 -10.87 3.40 -5.69
CA TRP A 393 -9.96 3.63 -6.83
C TRP A 393 -9.93 2.43 -7.79
N ASP A 394 -10.56 2.57 -8.97
CA ASP A 394 -10.25 1.71 -10.13
C ASP A 394 -8.85 2.04 -10.66
N THR A 395 -8.22 1.12 -11.37
CA THR A 395 -6.93 1.33 -12.05
C THR A 395 -7.01 0.77 -13.46
N TYR A 396 -7.23 1.67 -14.43
CA TYR A 396 -7.31 1.34 -15.85
C TYR A 396 -5.92 1.08 -16.43
N ILE A 397 -5.73 -0.02 -17.15
CA ILE A 397 -4.47 -0.38 -17.81
C ILE A 397 -4.48 0.19 -19.23
N LEU A 398 -3.51 1.02 -19.58
CA LEU A 398 -3.46 1.67 -20.89
C LEU A 398 -3.15 0.65 -22.00
N ASN A 399 -3.88 0.74 -23.12
CA ASN A 399 -3.85 -0.18 -24.27
C ASN A 399 -4.56 -1.54 -24.06
N ASP A 400 -5.64 -1.58 -23.26
CA ASP A 400 -6.60 -2.70 -23.19
C ASP A 400 -6.02 -4.08 -22.77
N ALA A 401 -4.83 -4.11 -22.19
CA ALA A 401 -4.25 -5.31 -21.58
C ALA A 401 -4.92 -5.61 -20.23
N ARG A 402 -6.18 -6.09 -20.27
CA ARG A 402 -6.98 -6.52 -19.11
C ARG A 402 -6.30 -7.59 -18.25
N ASP A 403 -5.42 -8.37 -18.87
CA ASP A 403 -4.48 -9.29 -18.25
C ASP A 403 -3.08 -8.62 -18.28
N PRO A 404 -2.70 -7.84 -17.25
CA PRO A 404 -1.38 -7.24 -17.17
C PRO A 404 -0.36 -8.36 -16.96
N ASP A 405 0.68 -8.39 -17.79
CA ASP A 405 1.83 -9.28 -17.60
C ASP A 405 2.40 -9.10 -16.17
N PRO A 406 2.20 -10.05 -15.24
CA PRO A 406 2.53 -9.83 -13.83
C PRO A 406 4.05 -9.85 -13.60
N SER A 407 4.82 -10.36 -14.57
CA SER A 407 6.28 -10.39 -14.51
C SER A 407 6.94 -9.02 -14.74
N ARG A 408 6.13 -8.01 -15.08
CA ARG A 408 6.58 -6.63 -15.30
C ARG A 408 7.20 -6.05 -14.02
N PRO A 409 8.41 -5.48 -14.08
CA PRO A 409 9.14 -5.04 -12.89
C PRO A 409 8.63 -3.72 -12.28
N CYS A 410 7.77 -2.99 -12.99
CA CYS A 410 7.37 -1.62 -12.63
C CYS A 410 5.99 -1.22 -13.18
N VAL A 411 5.44 -0.16 -12.57
CA VAL A 411 4.30 0.60 -13.04
C VAL A 411 4.73 2.02 -13.37
N ARG A 412 4.16 2.55 -14.46
CA ARG A 412 4.21 3.95 -14.84
C ARG A 412 2.80 4.53 -14.74
N ALA A 413 2.55 5.28 -13.68
CA ALA A 413 1.24 5.82 -13.39
C ALA A 413 1.04 7.17 -14.10
N HIS A 414 -0.05 7.30 -14.84
CA HIS A 414 -0.56 8.55 -15.41
C HIS A 414 -1.38 9.26 -14.35
N VAL A 415 -0.79 10.28 -13.71
CA VAL A 415 -1.35 10.95 -12.52
C VAL A 415 -1.18 12.46 -12.61
N LYS A 416 -2.03 13.24 -11.91
CA LYS A 416 -1.88 14.69 -11.89
C LYS A 416 -0.66 15.05 -11.04
N ASP A 417 -0.05 16.20 -11.30
CA ASP A 417 1.08 16.71 -10.51
C ASP A 417 0.81 16.70 -8.99
N ALA A 418 -0.44 16.96 -8.58
CA ALA A 418 -0.87 16.96 -7.18
C ALA A 418 -0.81 15.55 -6.54
N ASP A 419 -1.22 14.50 -7.26
CA ASP A 419 -1.20 13.13 -6.76
C ASP A 419 0.24 12.66 -6.51
N ARG A 420 1.14 12.95 -7.46
CA ARG A 420 2.57 12.63 -7.36
C ARG A 420 3.23 13.39 -6.20
N GLN A 421 2.89 14.67 -6.02
CA GLN A 421 3.40 15.49 -4.92
C GLN A 421 2.91 15.00 -3.54
N PHE A 422 1.65 14.58 -3.43
CA PHE A 422 1.06 14.07 -2.19
C PHE A 422 1.70 12.74 -1.75
N ALA A 423 1.85 11.78 -2.67
CA ALA A 423 2.49 10.51 -2.35
C ALA A 423 3.99 10.66 -2.05
N ALA A 424 4.70 11.55 -2.76
CA ALA A 424 6.10 11.89 -2.45
C ALA A 424 6.25 12.58 -1.08
N GLY A 425 5.30 13.44 -0.71
CA GLY A 425 5.24 14.06 0.63
C GLY A 425 5.13 13.02 1.74
N GLN A 426 4.20 12.07 1.62
CA GLN A 426 4.04 10.98 2.57
C GLN A 426 5.23 10.01 2.60
N LEU A 427 5.88 9.75 1.46
CA LEU A 427 7.09 8.92 1.40
C LEU A 427 8.25 9.60 2.18
N ALA A 428 8.43 10.91 2.00
CA ALA A 428 9.43 11.69 2.72
C ALA A 428 9.11 11.81 4.22
N GLU A 429 7.84 12.03 4.59
CA GLU A 429 7.40 12.04 5.99
C GLU A 429 7.62 10.67 6.64
N GLY A 430 7.19 9.59 5.99
CA GLY A 430 7.40 8.22 6.47
C GLY A 430 8.88 7.85 6.59
N PHE A 431 9.76 8.33 5.71
CA PHE A 431 11.22 8.17 5.88
C PHE A 431 11.75 8.91 7.12
N ALA A 432 11.25 10.09 7.46
CA ALA A 432 11.60 10.79 8.70
C ALA A 432 11.02 10.08 9.93
N ASP A 433 9.73 9.76 9.89
CA ASP A 433 8.96 9.23 11.00
C ASP A 433 9.29 7.75 11.32
N GLN A 434 9.88 7.03 10.35
CA GLN A 434 10.49 5.70 10.55
C GLN A 434 12.02 5.71 10.58
N ARG A 435 12.67 6.88 10.49
CA ARG A 435 14.14 7.04 10.41
C ARG A 435 14.80 6.11 9.39
N VAL A 436 14.29 6.06 8.17
CA VAL A 436 14.84 5.23 7.09
C VAL A 436 16.04 5.96 6.48
N ILE A 437 17.22 5.35 6.53
CA ILE A 437 18.47 5.93 5.99
C ILE A 437 18.90 5.22 4.69
N ASP A 438 19.99 5.65 4.05
CA ASP A 438 20.48 4.96 2.84
C ASP A 438 20.77 3.48 3.11
N ALA A 439 20.38 2.62 2.17
CA ALA A 439 20.46 1.17 2.25
C ALA A 439 19.64 0.46 3.34
N ASP A 440 18.83 1.16 4.15
CA ASP A 440 17.77 0.51 4.93
C ASP A 440 16.75 -0.17 3.99
N GLN A 441 16.36 -1.39 4.30
CA GLN A 441 15.15 -2.00 3.74
C GLN A 441 13.92 -1.51 4.50
N PHE A 442 12.79 -1.34 3.81
CA PHE A 442 11.53 -0.91 4.40
C PHE A 442 10.31 -1.62 3.79
N GLU A 443 9.31 -1.84 4.63
CA GLU A 443 7.95 -2.21 4.23
C GLU A 443 7.19 -0.93 3.85
N LEU A 444 6.39 -0.98 2.78
CA LEU A 444 5.51 0.10 2.33
C LEU A 444 4.07 -0.39 2.48
N THR A 445 3.35 0.12 3.48
CA THR A 445 1.93 -0.21 3.68
C THR A 445 1.06 0.84 3.05
N LEU A 446 0.20 0.43 2.13
CA LEU A 446 -0.70 1.30 1.38
C LEU A 446 -2.13 1.18 1.93
N SER A 447 -2.87 2.30 1.88
CA SER A 447 -4.29 2.34 2.23
C SER A 447 -4.99 3.37 1.34
N THR A 448 -5.73 2.88 0.36
CA THR A 448 -6.86 3.61 -0.23
C THR A 448 -8.07 3.54 0.71
N PRO A 449 -9.20 4.17 0.37
CA PRO A 449 -10.50 3.69 0.82
C PRO A 449 -10.78 2.28 0.28
N ASP A 450 -11.54 1.51 1.03
CA ASP A 450 -12.26 0.31 0.55
C ASP A 450 -13.73 0.75 0.32
N GLY A 451 -14.36 0.30 -0.77
CA GLY A 451 -15.62 0.86 -1.27
C GLY A 451 -16.83 0.80 -0.33
N GLY A 452 -17.68 1.81 -0.45
CA GLY A 452 -19.08 1.73 -0.03
C GLY A 452 -19.93 0.99 -1.08
N PRO A 453 -21.21 0.71 -0.80
CA PRO A 453 -22.13 0.23 -1.81
C PRO A 453 -22.34 1.31 -2.89
N GLN A 454 -22.16 0.96 -4.16
CA GLN A 454 -22.23 1.86 -5.32
C GLN A 454 -23.14 1.28 -6.43
N ALA A 455 -23.42 2.08 -7.46
CA ALA A 455 -24.22 1.64 -8.61
C ALA A 455 -23.51 0.55 -9.45
N SER A 456 -24.26 -0.47 -9.87
CA SER A 456 -23.72 -1.68 -10.50
C SER A 456 -22.87 -1.47 -11.77
N CYS A 457 -23.11 -0.40 -12.54
CA CYS A 457 -22.28 -0.08 -13.70
C CYS A 457 -20.86 0.43 -13.35
N LEU A 458 -20.54 0.59 -12.06
CA LEU A 458 -19.24 1.00 -11.52
C LEU A 458 -18.43 -0.18 -10.94
N ASP A 459 -19.06 -1.33 -10.70
CA ASP A 459 -18.44 -2.48 -10.00
C ASP A 459 -17.38 -3.21 -10.84
N GLU A 460 -16.44 -3.87 -10.16
CA GLU A 460 -15.18 -4.49 -10.63
C GLU A 460 -15.20 -5.11 -12.05
N THR A 461 -16.31 -5.74 -12.46
CA THR A 461 -16.50 -6.34 -13.80
C THR A 461 -16.73 -5.32 -14.93
N LEU A 462 -16.06 -4.18 -14.86
CA LEU A 462 -16.14 -3.08 -15.82
C LEU A 462 -15.70 -3.51 -17.25
N PRO A 463 -16.36 -3.02 -18.32
CA PRO A 463 -16.17 -3.57 -19.67
C PRO A 463 -14.81 -3.23 -20.31
N ASP A 464 -14.43 -4.03 -21.32
CA ASP A 464 -13.27 -3.83 -22.21
C ASP A 464 -13.40 -2.53 -23.02
N GLY A 465 -12.28 -1.88 -23.36
CA GLY A 465 -12.26 -0.67 -24.19
C GLY A 465 -12.86 0.58 -23.54
N ARG A 466 -13.23 0.50 -22.26
CA ARG A 466 -13.70 1.68 -21.50
C ARG A 466 -12.54 2.65 -21.28
N VAL A 467 -12.86 3.93 -21.22
CA VAL A 467 -11.94 5.00 -20.83
C VAL A 467 -12.56 5.84 -19.71
N PRO A 468 -11.78 6.26 -18.69
CA PRO A 468 -12.31 7.09 -17.60
C PRO A 468 -12.98 8.39 -18.08
N SER A 469 -13.99 8.84 -17.32
CA SER A 469 -14.69 10.10 -17.54
C SER A 469 -15.36 10.61 -16.26
N GLY A 470 -14.58 11.33 -15.43
CA GLY A 470 -15.04 11.82 -14.13
C GLY A 470 -15.03 10.70 -13.09
N ASP A 471 -16.08 10.61 -12.28
CA ASP A 471 -16.30 9.47 -11.38
C ASP A 471 -16.67 8.17 -12.11
N GLY A 472 -17.00 8.22 -13.40
CA GLY A 472 -17.41 7.08 -14.20
C GLY A 472 -16.52 6.80 -15.43
N TRP A 473 -17.11 6.18 -16.45
CA TRP A 473 -16.40 5.72 -17.67
C TRP A 473 -17.27 5.80 -18.93
N ILE A 474 -16.61 5.79 -20.09
CA ILE A 474 -17.23 5.75 -21.43
C ILE A 474 -16.59 4.64 -22.26
N LEU A 475 -17.37 3.86 -23.00
CA LEU A 475 -16.94 2.84 -23.96
C LEU A 475 -17.51 3.17 -25.33
N ASN A 476 -16.65 3.25 -26.35
CA ASN A 476 -17.04 3.39 -27.75
C ASN A 476 -16.48 2.22 -28.57
N THR A 477 -17.35 1.39 -29.15
CA THR A 477 -16.95 0.30 -30.06
C THR A 477 -17.17 0.69 -31.51
N SER A 478 -16.36 0.11 -32.40
CA SER A 478 -16.42 0.31 -33.85
C SER A 478 -16.42 -1.02 -34.61
N GLU A 479 -16.62 -0.97 -35.93
CA GLU A 479 -16.38 -2.08 -36.86
C GLU A 479 -15.85 -1.56 -38.21
N PRO A 480 -15.08 -2.36 -38.96
CA PRO A 480 -14.47 -1.92 -40.21
C PRO A 480 -15.48 -1.74 -41.35
N VAL A 481 -15.22 -0.77 -42.23
CA VAL A 481 -15.93 -0.53 -43.49
C VAL A 481 -14.96 -0.41 -44.66
N GLU A 482 -15.35 -0.91 -45.83
CA GLU A 482 -14.53 -0.88 -47.06
C GLU A 482 -14.22 0.54 -47.54
N ALA A 483 -15.11 1.51 -47.26
CA ALA A 483 -14.95 2.92 -47.58
C ALA A 483 -15.61 3.79 -46.51
N VAL A 484 -14.87 4.77 -45.96
CA VAL A 484 -15.44 5.75 -44.99
C VAL A 484 -16.40 6.74 -45.64
N ASN A 485 -16.40 6.86 -46.98
CA ASN A 485 -17.45 7.53 -47.74
C ASN A 485 -17.67 6.73 -49.04
N LYS A 486 -18.89 6.23 -49.27
CA LYS A 486 -19.21 5.30 -50.37
C LYS A 486 -19.87 5.95 -51.59
N THR A 487 -20.18 7.24 -51.53
CA THR A 487 -20.87 8.00 -52.59
C THR A 487 -20.02 9.11 -53.21
N THR A 488 -18.77 9.28 -52.76
CA THR A 488 -17.80 10.22 -53.33
C THR A 488 -17.12 9.63 -54.57
N ASP A 489 -16.66 10.50 -55.46
CA ASP A 489 -15.71 10.16 -56.53
C ASP A 489 -14.40 10.97 -56.33
N PRO A 490 -13.24 10.34 -56.08
CA PRO A 490 -13.08 8.90 -55.83
C PRO A 490 -13.76 8.46 -54.52
N VAL A 491 -14.03 7.16 -54.42
CA VAL A 491 -14.55 6.51 -53.21
C VAL A 491 -13.55 6.65 -52.06
N GLY A 492 -14.06 6.82 -50.83
CA GLY A 492 -13.24 6.95 -49.63
C GLY A 492 -12.41 5.69 -49.34
N LYS A 493 -11.30 5.86 -48.61
CA LYS A 493 -10.47 4.74 -48.13
C LYS A 493 -11.24 3.89 -47.10
N ALA A 494 -10.84 2.64 -46.91
CA ALA A 494 -11.28 1.83 -45.78
C ALA A 494 -11.00 2.51 -44.43
N GLY A 495 -11.80 2.19 -43.43
CA GLY A 495 -11.74 2.72 -42.07
C GLY A 495 -12.79 2.04 -41.20
N GLU A 496 -13.38 2.77 -40.25
CA GLU A 496 -14.32 2.18 -39.28
C GLU A 496 -15.59 3.03 -39.10
N ARG A 497 -16.69 2.40 -38.69
CA ARG A 497 -17.93 3.05 -38.25
C ARG A 497 -18.23 2.70 -36.78
N PRO A 498 -18.82 3.61 -35.97
CA PRO A 498 -19.15 3.32 -34.59
C PRO A 498 -20.36 2.38 -34.48
N THR A 499 -20.27 1.36 -33.61
CA THR A 499 -21.30 0.31 -33.46
C THR A 499 -22.08 0.41 -32.15
N ARG A 500 -21.44 0.87 -31.07
CA ARG A 500 -22.09 1.11 -29.77
C ARG A 500 -21.32 2.17 -28.99
N ALA A 501 -22.05 2.99 -28.25
CA ALA A 501 -21.50 3.86 -27.23
C ALA A 501 -22.21 3.57 -25.91
N GLN A 502 -21.46 3.44 -24.83
CA GLN A 502 -21.93 3.18 -23.47
C GLN A 502 -21.22 4.14 -22.52
N ALA A 503 -21.89 4.49 -21.43
CA ALA A 503 -21.29 5.22 -20.33
C ALA A 503 -21.94 4.82 -19.00
N CYS A 504 -21.19 4.90 -17.92
CA CYS A 504 -21.70 4.95 -16.56
C CYS A 504 -21.24 6.29 -15.98
N VAL A 505 -22.15 7.14 -15.49
CA VAL A 505 -21.85 8.54 -15.14
C VAL A 505 -22.55 8.94 -13.84
N GLY A 506 -21.80 9.43 -12.86
CA GLY A 506 -22.32 9.89 -11.57
C GLY A 506 -22.44 11.41 -11.46
N LEU A 507 -22.30 11.93 -10.23
CA LEU A 507 -22.35 13.36 -9.92
C LEU A 507 -20.99 14.08 -10.12
N GLY A 508 -19.89 13.33 -10.11
CA GLY A 508 -18.52 13.76 -10.42
C GLY A 508 -18.20 13.80 -11.90
N TYR A 509 -19.21 13.82 -12.78
CA TYR A 509 -19.04 13.84 -14.22
C TYR A 509 -18.16 15.02 -14.70
N VAL A 510 -17.40 14.78 -15.78
CA VAL A 510 -16.65 15.83 -16.48
C VAL A 510 -17.32 16.18 -17.81
N LYS A 511 -17.13 17.41 -18.29
CA LYS A 511 -17.64 17.84 -19.59
C LYS A 511 -16.74 17.36 -20.72
N GLY A 512 -17.31 16.63 -21.67
CA GLY A 512 -16.62 16.06 -22.82
C GLY A 512 -16.25 17.06 -23.93
N LYS A 513 -15.39 16.62 -24.84
CA LYS A 513 -14.87 17.44 -25.95
C LYS A 513 -15.97 17.72 -27.02
N PRO A 514 -16.03 18.94 -27.59
CA PRO A 514 -17.02 19.31 -28.62
C PRO A 514 -16.81 18.51 -29.92
N ALA A 515 -17.88 18.35 -30.71
CA ALA A 515 -17.86 17.51 -31.91
C ALA A 515 -16.96 18.09 -33.03
N GLY A 516 -16.07 17.26 -33.58
CA GLY A 516 -15.06 17.67 -34.57
C GLY A 516 -14.68 16.59 -35.59
N GLY A 517 -13.54 16.76 -36.24
CA GLY A 517 -12.96 15.79 -37.18
C GLY A 517 -13.64 15.67 -38.55
N ASP A 518 -13.06 14.83 -39.41
CA ASP A 518 -13.75 14.23 -40.56
C ASP A 518 -14.15 12.81 -40.13
N ILE A 519 -15.45 12.48 -40.18
CA ILE A 519 -15.98 11.23 -39.63
C ILE A 519 -16.56 10.36 -40.74
N THR A 520 -16.69 9.05 -40.50
CA THR A 520 -17.27 8.11 -41.45
C THR A 520 -18.68 8.55 -41.87
N GLY A 521 -18.90 8.63 -43.18
CA GLY A 521 -20.11 9.14 -43.83
C GLY A 521 -20.22 10.67 -43.92
N TRP A 522 -19.26 11.46 -43.44
CA TRP A 522 -19.40 12.93 -43.38
C TRP A 522 -19.44 13.61 -44.76
N GLN A 523 -18.78 13.06 -45.77
CA GLN A 523 -18.82 13.59 -47.14
C GLN A 523 -20.07 13.06 -47.87
N ASP A 524 -20.43 11.78 -47.66
CA ASP A 524 -21.69 11.19 -48.15
C ASP A 524 -22.90 12.02 -47.69
N ALA A 525 -22.95 12.39 -46.40
CA ALA A 525 -24.02 13.20 -45.84
C ALA A 525 -24.10 14.60 -46.48
N LYS A 526 -22.95 15.23 -46.77
CA LYS A 526 -22.91 16.52 -47.49
C LYS A 526 -23.43 16.38 -48.91
N LEU A 527 -23.08 15.31 -49.63
CA LEU A 527 -23.57 15.05 -50.99
C LEU A 527 -25.09 14.86 -50.97
N TYR A 528 -25.60 13.96 -50.11
CA TYR A 528 -27.02 13.71 -49.95
C TYR A 528 -27.81 14.99 -49.65
N ARG A 529 -27.39 15.75 -48.62
CA ARG A 529 -27.99 17.07 -48.31
C ARG A 529 -27.97 18.00 -49.51
N THR A 530 -26.84 18.11 -50.21
CA THR A 530 -26.70 19.06 -51.34
C THR A 530 -27.58 18.69 -52.53
N ALA A 531 -27.90 17.41 -52.71
CA ALA A 531 -28.85 16.94 -53.71
C ALA A 531 -30.32 17.04 -53.28
N GLN A 532 -30.64 16.76 -52.01
CA GLN A 532 -32.03 16.57 -51.55
C GLN A 532 -32.61 17.73 -50.72
N SER A 533 -31.77 18.53 -50.05
CA SER A 533 -32.22 19.66 -49.23
C SER A 533 -31.13 20.75 -49.09
N PRO A 534 -30.87 21.54 -50.14
CA PRO A 534 -29.84 22.58 -50.13
C PRO A 534 -30.03 23.59 -48.98
N GLY A 535 -28.93 24.00 -48.35
CA GLY A 535 -28.91 25.03 -47.30
C GLY A 535 -29.25 24.56 -45.88
N THR A 536 -29.80 23.36 -45.70
CA THR A 536 -30.04 22.78 -44.36
C THR A 536 -28.73 22.41 -43.64
N LYS A 537 -28.80 22.28 -42.31
CA LYS A 537 -27.62 22.04 -41.45
C LYS A 537 -27.47 20.56 -41.12
N LEU A 538 -26.26 20.05 -41.32
CA LEU A 538 -25.80 18.77 -40.80
C LEU A 538 -25.07 18.98 -39.47
N ALA A 539 -25.13 17.99 -38.61
CA ALA A 539 -24.37 17.90 -37.38
C ALA A 539 -23.57 16.60 -37.35
N ARG A 540 -22.55 16.56 -36.50
CA ARG A 540 -21.91 15.32 -36.06
C ARG A 540 -22.58 15.00 -34.72
N CYS A 541 -23.54 14.07 -34.72
CA CYS A 541 -24.26 13.68 -33.50
C CYS A 541 -23.32 12.87 -32.62
N HIS A 542 -23.13 13.33 -31.38
CA HIS A 542 -22.56 12.51 -30.32
C HIS A 542 -23.45 11.29 -30.05
N LEU A 543 -22.85 10.14 -29.70
CA LEU A 543 -23.59 8.96 -29.25
C LEU A 543 -23.76 9.01 -27.72
N VAL A 544 -22.65 9.07 -26.97
CA VAL A 544 -22.65 9.65 -25.60
C VAL A 544 -22.43 11.15 -25.74
N PRO A 545 -23.32 12.02 -25.22
CA PRO A 545 -23.26 13.48 -25.44
C PRO A 545 -22.17 14.15 -24.62
N ASN A 546 -21.57 15.22 -25.14
CA ASN A 546 -20.47 15.90 -24.45
C ASN A 546 -20.88 16.57 -23.12
N VAL A 547 -22.17 16.79 -22.90
CA VAL A 547 -22.69 17.30 -21.62
C VAL A 547 -22.61 16.29 -20.47
N ILE A 548 -22.35 14.99 -20.74
CA ILE A 548 -22.11 13.94 -19.72
C ILE A 548 -20.75 13.22 -19.89
N GLY A 549 -19.79 13.87 -20.56
CA GLY A 549 -18.42 13.35 -20.77
C GLY A 549 -18.08 12.92 -22.20
N GLY A 550 -19.09 12.79 -23.06
CA GLY A 550 -18.96 12.33 -24.45
C GLY A 550 -17.88 13.03 -25.29
N ARG A 551 -16.97 12.25 -25.86
CA ARG A 551 -15.80 12.74 -26.61
C ARG A 551 -16.14 13.04 -28.07
N GLY A 552 -15.54 14.08 -28.64
CA GLY A 552 -15.79 14.53 -30.02
C GLY A 552 -14.95 13.82 -31.09
N ASN A 553 -14.87 12.49 -31.07
CA ASN A 553 -14.03 11.68 -31.96
C ASN A 553 -14.85 10.78 -32.91
N GLN A 554 -14.20 10.10 -33.86
CA GLN A 554 -14.87 9.29 -34.88
C GLN A 554 -15.61 8.04 -34.35
N TYR A 555 -15.30 7.58 -33.13
CA TYR A 555 -15.93 6.41 -32.50
C TYR A 555 -17.17 6.77 -31.67
N ASN A 556 -17.38 8.07 -31.41
CA ASN A 556 -18.51 8.59 -30.66
C ASN A 556 -19.35 9.60 -31.47
N LEU A 557 -19.10 9.74 -32.78
CA LEU A 557 -19.80 10.70 -33.65
C LEU A 557 -20.35 10.01 -34.91
N VAL A 558 -21.60 10.33 -35.28
CA VAL A 558 -22.22 9.93 -36.55
C VAL A 558 -22.74 11.13 -37.37
N PRO A 559 -22.73 11.09 -38.71
CA PRO A 559 -23.34 12.13 -39.54
C PRO A 559 -24.85 12.16 -39.37
N CYS A 560 -25.41 13.33 -39.11
CA CYS A 560 -26.84 13.46 -38.86
C CYS A 560 -27.41 14.83 -39.24
N TRP A 561 -28.74 14.94 -39.22
CA TRP A 561 -29.41 16.22 -39.33
C TRP A 561 -29.31 17.04 -38.05
N GLN A 562 -28.99 18.34 -38.19
CA GLN A 562 -28.97 19.26 -37.05
C GLN A 562 -30.37 19.42 -36.44
N VAL A 563 -31.41 19.46 -37.27
CA VAL A 563 -32.81 19.47 -36.82
C VAL A 563 -33.47 18.18 -37.30
N GLY A 564 -34.03 17.39 -36.39
CA GLY A 564 -34.27 15.96 -36.57
C GLY A 564 -33.49 15.17 -35.52
N MET A 565 -32.55 14.31 -35.94
CA MET A 565 -31.84 13.42 -35.01
C MET A 565 -31.07 14.16 -33.89
N ASN A 566 -30.31 15.22 -34.21
CA ASN A 566 -29.51 15.92 -33.20
C ASN A 566 -30.39 16.74 -32.23
N THR A 567 -31.18 17.68 -32.76
CA THR A 567 -32.02 18.58 -31.97
C THR A 567 -33.43 18.69 -32.55
N GLY A 568 -34.43 18.85 -31.68
CA GLY A 568 -35.84 18.73 -32.00
C GLY A 568 -36.58 18.01 -30.87
N THR A 569 -37.85 17.64 -31.09
CA THR A 569 -38.66 16.91 -30.10
C THR A 569 -39.57 15.89 -30.79
N PRO A 570 -39.43 14.58 -30.55
CA PRO A 570 -38.25 13.94 -29.94
C PRO A 570 -36.99 14.10 -30.80
N SER A 571 -35.82 14.09 -30.18
CA SER A 571 -34.49 13.99 -30.80
C SER A 571 -33.55 13.32 -29.81
N MET A 572 -32.29 13.05 -30.17
CA MET A 572 -31.30 12.59 -29.19
C MET A 572 -31.24 13.56 -28.00
N ARG A 573 -31.18 14.87 -28.28
CA ARG A 573 -31.16 15.92 -27.27
C ARG A 573 -32.34 15.92 -26.29
N THR A 574 -33.50 15.37 -26.67
CA THR A 574 -34.65 15.21 -25.76
C THR A 574 -34.33 14.25 -24.60
N TYR A 575 -33.58 13.18 -24.86
CA TYR A 575 -33.23 12.17 -23.87
C TYR A 575 -31.91 12.49 -23.15
N GLU A 576 -30.94 13.05 -23.87
CA GLU A 576 -29.69 13.57 -23.29
C GLU A 576 -29.93 14.60 -22.18
N ALA A 577 -30.94 15.47 -22.34
CA ALA A 577 -31.29 16.49 -21.36
C ALA A 577 -31.78 15.90 -20.02
N MET A 578 -32.36 14.70 -20.03
CA MET A 578 -32.77 13.99 -18.80
C MET A 578 -31.55 13.53 -18.00
N ALA A 579 -30.55 12.96 -18.69
CA ALA A 579 -29.30 12.55 -18.08
C ALA A 579 -28.46 13.75 -17.61
N GLU A 580 -28.33 14.80 -18.43
CA GLU A 580 -27.60 16.03 -18.09
C GLU A 580 -28.15 16.71 -16.83
N LYS A 581 -29.47 16.68 -16.61
CA LYS A 581 -30.12 17.26 -15.42
C LYS A 581 -29.70 16.49 -14.15
N LEU A 582 -29.77 15.16 -14.20
CA LEU A 582 -29.45 14.29 -13.07
C LEU A 582 -27.97 14.31 -12.66
N VAL A 583 -27.03 14.27 -13.61
CA VAL A 583 -25.58 14.32 -13.28
C VAL A 583 -25.12 15.65 -12.69
N LYS A 584 -25.91 16.73 -12.88
CA LYS A 584 -25.71 18.03 -12.20
C LYS A 584 -26.25 18.06 -10.76
N GLY A 585 -26.87 16.99 -10.28
CA GLY A 585 -27.58 16.96 -9.00
C GLY A 585 -28.93 17.68 -9.03
N GLU A 586 -29.48 18.01 -10.20
CA GLU A 586 -30.83 18.55 -10.32
C GLU A 586 -31.88 17.42 -10.29
N THR A 587 -33.05 17.67 -9.71
CA THR A 587 -34.18 16.74 -9.75
C THR A 587 -34.82 16.74 -11.15
N ASP A 588 -35.04 15.55 -11.73
CA ASP A 588 -35.70 15.40 -13.02
C ASP A 588 -37.22 15.67 -12.98
N ASP A 589 -37.86 15.66 -14.15
CA ASP A 589 -39.28 16.02 -14.29
C ASP A 589 -40.22 14.92 -13.73
N ALA A 590 -39.69 13.74 -13.36
CA ALA A 590 -40.39 12.68 -12.66
C ALA A 590 -40.11 12.67 -11.14
N GLY A 591 -39.34 13.64 -10.62
CA GLY A 591 -39.02 13.76 -9.20
C GLY A 591 -37.78 12.97 -8.75
N ARG A 592 -36.96 12.47 -9.68
CA ARG A 592 -35.77 11.65 -9.40
C ARG A 592 -34.52 12.52 -9.26
N SER A 593 -33.59 12.12 -8.40
CA SER A 593 -32.23 12.68 -8.31
C SER A 593 -31.24 11.54 -8.04
N LEU A 594 -29.96 11.74 -8.34
CA LEU A 594 -28.88 10.82 -7.94
C LEU A 594 -28.45 11.09 -6.49
N GLY A 595 -28.11 10.04 -5.74
CA GLY A 595 -27.24 10.12 -4.57
C GLY A 595 -25.75 10.19 -4.96
N PRO A 596 -24.83 10.30 -3.98
CA PRO A 596 -23.38 10.36 -4.25
C PRO A 596 -22.83 9.12 -4.95
N ASP A 597 -23.41 7.95 -4.63
CA ASP A 597 -22.93 6.63 -5.04
C ASP A 597 -23.87 5.97 -6.08
N ASP A 598 -24.84 6.75 -6.60
CA ASP A 598 -25.72 6.40 -7.72
C ASP A 598 -25.12 6.86 -9.06
N ALA A 599 -25.40 6.13 -10.14
CA ALA A 599 -24.94 6.48 -11.49
C ALA A 599 -26.02 6.30 -12.56
N ILE A 600 -25.82 6.90 -13.72
CA ILE A 600 -26.62 6.65 -14.93
C ILE A 600 -25.84 5.74 -15.86
N PHE A 601 -26.33 4.52 -16.06
CA PHE A 601 -25.92 3.72 -17.21
C PHE A 601 -26.67 4.21 -18.44
N TYR A 602 -25.93 4.63 -19.46
CA TYR A 602 -26.45 5.26 -20.67
C TYR A 602 -25.86 4.56 -21.90
N GLN A 603 -26.69 4.12 -22.84
CA GLN A 603 -26.26 3.41 -24.04
C GLN A 603 -26.95 3.94 -25.30
N VAL A 604 -26.15 4.08 -26.37
CA VAL A 604 -26.62 4.38 -27.72
C VAL A 604 -26.02 3.38 -28.73
N THR A 605 -26.83 2.97 -29.70
CA THR A 605 -26.47 1.98 -30.72
C THR A 605 -26.95 2.49 -32.09
N PRO A 606 -26.05 2.93 -32.99
CA PRO A 606 -26.38 3.29 -34.36
C PRO A 606 -27.03 2.13 -35.11
N VAL A 607 -28.12 2.41 -35.81
CA VAL A 607 -28.83 1.43 -36.64
C VAL A 607 -28.44 1.67 -38.09
N TYR A 608 -27.70 0.74 -38.67
CA TYR A 608 -27.30 0.75 -40.07
C TYR A 608 -28.28 -0.05 -40.93
N LYS A 609 -28.34 0.28 -42.22
CA LYS A 609 -29.23 -0.38 -43.19
C LYS A 609 -28.66 -1.71 -43.65
N ASP A 610 -27.35 -1.77 -43.87
CA ASP A 610 -26.61 -2.97 -44.24
C ASP A 610 -25.12 -2.86 -43.84
N ALA A 611 -24.32 -3.89 -44.14
CA ALA A 611 -22.89 -3.93 -43.83
C ALA A 611 -22.06 -2.83 -44.53
N THR A 612 -22.58 -2.21 -45.59
CA THR A 612 -21.89 -1.15 -46.34
C THR A 612 -22.26 0.27 -45.86
N SER A 613 -23.28 0.44 -45.01
CA SER A 613 -23.70 1.77 -44.54
C SER A 613 -22.58 2.52 -43.82
N THR A 614 -22.29 3.75 -44.24
CA THR A 614 -21.38 4.68 -43.54
C THR A 614 -22.16 5.61 -42.60
N ILE A 615 -23.44 5.83 -42.88
CA ILE A 615 -24.35 6.68 -42.10
C ILE A 615 -25.50 5.81 -41.55
N PRO A 616 -25.87 5.93 -40.26
CA PRO A 616 -27.00 5.18 -39.71
C PRO A 616 -28.35 5.78 -40.13
N VAL A 617 -29.37 4.93 -40.28
CA VAL A 617 -30.77 5.35 -40.54
C VAL A 617 -31.47 5.90 -39.30
N GLY A 618 -30.86 5.72 -38.13
CA GLY A 618 -31.28 6.25 -36.84
C GLY A 618 -30.41 5.70 -35.72
N VAL A 619 -30.69 6.09 -34.48
CA VAL A 619 -30.03 5.52 -33.29
C VAL A 619 -31.05 4.91 -32.35
N THR A 620 -30.66 3.82 -31.71
CA THR A 620 -31.37 3.23 -30.57
C THR A 620 -30.71 3.76 -29.29
N MET A 621 -31.47 4.24 -28.32
CA MET A 621 -30.97 4.82 -27.06
C MET A 621 -31.68 4.17 -25.87
N ILE A 622 -31.00 3.98 -24.75
CA ILE A 622 -31.60 3.56 -23.47
C ILE A 622 -30.77 4.14 -22.31
N ALA A 623 -31.42 4.44 -21.18
CA ALA A 623 -30.71 4.75 -19.94
C ALA A 623 -31.44 4.26 -18.68
N THR A 624 -30.65 3.84 -17.69
CA THR A 624 -31.07 3.45 -16.34
C THR A 624 -30.31 4.28 -15.31
N ILE A 625 -31.00 4.75 -14.28
CA ILE A 625 -30.36 5.15 -13.03
C ILE A 625 -30.16 3.85 -12.24
N GLU A 626 -28.92 3.57 -11.89
CA GLU A 626 -28.54 2.46 -11.04
C GLU A 626 -28.21 3.01 -9.65
N ARG A 627 -28.83 2.41 -8.63
CA ARG A 627 -28.77 2.90 -7.25
C ARG A 627 -27.70 2.17 -6.46
N ALA A 628 -27.02 2.90 -5.59
CA ALA A 628 -26.04 2.39 -4.63
C ALA A 628 -26.51 1.17 -3.83
N ASN A 629 -27.80 1.13 -3.48
CA ASN A 629 -28.40 0.06 -2.70
C ASN A 629 -28.92 -1.14 -3.54
N GLY A 630 -28.66 -1.18 -4.85
CA GLY A 630 -28.93 -2.31 -5.76
C GLY A 630 -30.13 -2.21 -6.73
N PRO A 631 -31.19 -1.41 -6.50
CA PRO A 631 -32.23 -1.18 -7.50
C PRO A 631 -31.73 -0.45 -8.75
N SER A 632 -32.32 -0.77 -9.91
CA SER A 632 -32.21 0.04 -11.12
C SER A 632 -33.58 0.58 -11.51
N GLU A 633 -33.66 1.86 -11.88
CA GLU A 633 -34.87 2.51 -12.38
C GLU A 633 -34.64 3.09 -13.79
N GLN A 634 -35.62 2.97 -14.67
CA GLN A 634 -35.46 3.35 -16.08
C GLN A 634 -35.55 4.88 -16.24
N LEU A 635 -34.45 5.53 -16.62
CA LEU A 635 -34.42 6.98 -16.89
C LEU A 635 -35.29 7.31 -18.09
N PHE A 636 -35.02 6.64 -19.22
CA PHE A 636 -35.89 6.55 -20.38
C PHE A 636 -35.81 5.15 -21.02
N PRO A 637 -36.90 4.65 -21.64
CA PRO A 637 -36.94 3.32 -22.25
C PRO A 637 -35.98 3.16 -23.43
N ASN A 638 -35.93 1.94 -23.99
CA ASN A 638 -35.38 1.74 -25.33
C ASN A 638 -36.20 2.57 -26.35
N VAL A 639 -35.59 3.65 -26.86
CA VAL A 639 -36.19 4.60 -27.80
C VAL A 639 -35.39 4.65 -29.09
N TYR A 640 -36.09 4.83 -30.22
CA TYR A 640 -35.48 4.95 -31.54
C TYR A 640 -35.66 6.37 -32.09
N VAL A 641 -34.56 6.99 -32.51
CA VAL A 641 -34.54 8.34 -33.10
C VAL A 641 -34.08 8.23 -34.56
N THR A 642 -34.92 8.65 -35.51
CA THR A 642 -34.64 8.54 -36.94
C THR A 642 -33.64 9.60 -37.42
N ASN A 643 -32.76 9.22 -38.36
CA ASN A 643 -31.84 10.16 -39.01
C ASN A 643 -32.49 10.95 -40.16
N THR A 644 -33.70 11.45 -39.92
CA THR A 644 -34.57 12.18 -40.88
C THR A 644 -34.42 13.69 -40.76
N LEU A 645 -34.72 14.42 -41.84
CA LEU A 645 -34.77 15.89 -41.76
C LEU A 645 -36.02 16.26 -40.97
N GLU A 646 -35.82 16.88 -39.83
CA GLU A 646 -36.86 17.07 -38.81
C GLU A 646 -37.54 15.72 -38.46
N ASN A 647 -38.70 15.78 -37.81
CA ASN A 647 -39.47 14.59 -37.44
C ASN A 647 -40.53 14.23 -38.50
N THR A 648 -40.18 14.42 -39.78
CA THR A 648 -41.07 14.19 -40.93
C THR A 648 -41.18 12.73 -41.36
N GLY A 649 -40.27 11.86 -40.92
CA GLY A 649 -40.09 10.52 -41.49
C GLY A 649 -39.46 10.50 -42.88
N THR A 650 -39.13 11.67 -43.45
CA THR A 650 -38.58 11.81 -44.82
C THR A 650 -37.11 12.23 -44.81
N LEU A 651 -36.46 12.14 -45.98
CA LEU A 651 -35.06 12.56 -46.19
C LEU A 651 -34.08 11.96 -45.18
N ASN A 652 -34.17 10.65 -44.95
CA ASN A 652 -33.26 9.93 -44.07
C ASN A 652 -31.82 9.96 -44.65
N LEU A 653 -30.82 10.25 -43.81
CA LEU A 653 -29.40 10.30 -44.20
C LEU A 653 -28.71 8.94 -44.26
N GLY A 654 -29.28 7.89 -43.65
CA GLY A 654 -28.70 6.55 -43.64
C GLY A 654 -28.67 5.90 -45.04
N ASN A 655 -27.57 5.22 -45.38
CA ASN A 655 -27.21 4.88 -46.77
C ASN A 655 -26.88 3.41 -47.02
#